data_AF-A0AAD7XV59-F1
#
_entry.id   AF-A0AAD7XV59-F1
#
_cell.length_a   1.000
_cell.length_b   1.000
_cell.length_c   1.000
_cell.angle_alpha   90.00
_cell.angle_beta   90.00
_cell.angle_gamma   90.00
#
_symmetry.space_group_name_H-M   'P 1'
#
loop_
_entity.id
_entity.type
_entity.pdbx_description
1 polymer ?
#
loop_
_entity_poly.entity_id
_entity_poly.type
_entity_poly.pdbx_seq_one_letter_code
_entity_poly.pdbx_strand_id
1 'polypeptide(L)'
;MANLTANESTSIRPSTRSGSPPLHQLDTATPSDHVSCDEATPVPRSDNVTTTSEGLQQQFGIFNDHSSLFEQVSRIDCQFDQLSIVGDNPILDDQDIQHQHTRTNRSAKREGVSTSSTTLKEQEKTIDILKKENFGLKLKIYNLEKRLDELSPDHMDDALKENVDLKVHISILTQELKKYKKMLLDLNHAMDILQQQLDTTTAAATPSCDLQHGMSAEEKADYDAIVAKCHRQEQENQRLHRMLSELSSENARLRASRGGSMGGYGGLSGKLGRSSSYNNINNVSDTEMDVWSTHHRRRRLTSGAESCSSSSSSRYNTTTATTTLKDASFQHERQAISYKELRQTLNQVQERNAEMASQLVSKNKELDQMYRDLDVMSTSLHETRQQLRDKTNECQALKRELAMIEERRERIPTKDISELLNTISNLRREKDDLDLIVRELRQELDGNTFSHQNEIIKLEKEIDSREEEFIKLEEQVLKVVEGAERLEAREKEKDLVISELRRKLEHTGRHRKEDSMDEIQRLRQDIIIKETQIAEHREQLEDERLCKNDIDELEQQLTKMRQDVKQKEACIQELEAELDYVTEGLNEARARYEDDLKDLERQVTEIEREIRERDVRIASLEGHLEAQADATQRERNIHAEEIKDLEDKIHSLGDTLREKELMLSSMQVQHQQQMVTEEDYEHDLAAVKKHMGARLIQAEEDWEKKITALETKLTMAENKLKNERRISKERISEALYAKRTLQQKLHAASKKNELLNELLDQYKANIEHGSWTQAYHVVNQLNKELQQELEDRDRDLERETCRLQNIQEAHAKLSEEKEQLEDLLARRNSIITHLFERLENTQERKAVMESVLLRQATEEMDTSIYMRSDSGLSSG
;
A
#
# COMPACT_ATOMS: atom_id res chain seq x y z
N MET A 1 -0.75 -49.86 76.20
CA MET A 1 0.29 -48.80 76.20
C MET A 1 1.66 -49.46 76.34
N ALA A 2 2.75 -48.71 76.16
CA ALA A 2 4.05 -49.26 75.77
C ALA A 2 4.86 -49.98 76.88
N ASN A 3 5.71 -50.90 76.42
CA ASN A 3 6.96 -51.38 77.02
C ASN A 3 8.06 -51.12 75.93
N LEU A 4 9.31 -50.72 76.21
CA LEU A 4 10.35 -51.31 77.08
C LEU A 4 10.78 -52.71 76.56
N THR A 5 12.05 -53.04 76.29
CA THR A 5 13.36 -52.49 76.75
C THR A 5 14.54 -52.72 75.78
N ALA A 6 15.57 -51.85 75.90
CA ALA A 6 17.02 -52.14 75.90
C ALA A 6 17.80 -52.59 74.63
N ASN A 7 19.10 -52.23 74.68
CA ASN A 7 20.15 -52.38 73.65
C ASN A 7 20.74 -53.80 73.55
N GLU A 8 21.39 -54.11 72.41
CA GLU A 8 22.85 -54.41 72.40
C GLU A 8 23.47 -54.23 70.99
N SER A 9 24.78 -54.48 70.82
CA SER A 9 25.61 -53.77 69.81
C SER A 9 26.61 -54.64 69.02
N THR A 10 27.15 -54.06 67.92
CA THR A 10 28.51 -54.25 67.34
C THR A 10 28.69 -55.14 66.09
N SER A 11 29.08 -54.53 64.95
CA SER A 11 30.17 -54.97 64.01
C SER A 11 30.24 -54.01 62.79
N ILE A 12 31.11 -52.99 62.76
CA ILE A 12 32.46 -52.94 62.14
C ILE A 12 32.50 -52.71 60.59
N ARG A 13 32.98 -51.50 60.22
CA ARG A 13 33.65 -51.06 58.96
C ARG A 13 33.06 -51.37 57.56
N PRO A 14 32.85 -50.34 56.72
CA PRO A 14 33.30 -50.36 55.32
C PRO A 14 34.82 -50.11 55.22
N SER A 15 35.48 -50.61 54.17
CA SER A 15 36.91 -50.41 53.92
C SER A 15 37.17 -49.35 52.84
N THR A 16 38.34 -48.72 52.89
CA THR A 16 38.83 -47.78 51.88
C THR A 16 39.85 -48.43 50.92
N ARG A 17 40.13 -47.69 49.84
CA ARG A 17 41.41 -47.61 49.10
C ARG A 17 41.72 -48.62 47.97
N SER A 18 41.91 -48.02 46.78
CA SER A 18 42.82 -48.34 45.64
C SER A 18 43.71 -49.60 45.64
N GLY A 19 43.90 -50.18 44.45
CA GLY A 19 45.07 -51.01 44.13
C GLY A 19 45.30 -51.25 42.63
N SER A 20 46.25 -50.53 42.03
CA SER A 20 47.04 -51.03 40.87
C SER A 20 48.13 -51.99 41.40
N PRO A 21 48.69 -52.90 40.57
CA PRO A 21 50.14 -52.84 40.28
C PRO A 21 50.50 -53.44 38.86
N PRO A 22 51.76 -53.80 38.49
CA PRO A 22 52.80 -52.84 38.05
C PRO A 22 53.76 -53.30 36.90
N LEU A 23 54.76 -52.45 36.54
CA LEU A 23 55.99 -52.74 35.73
C LEU A 23 55.75 -52.95 34.20
N HIS A 24 56.62 -52.61 33.22
CA HIS A 24 58.00 -52.04 33.11
C HIS A 24 58.25 -51.64 31.61
N GLN A 25 59.30 -50.94 31.11
CA GLN A 25 60.48 -50.20 31.63
C GLN A 25 61.12 -49.31 30.50
N LEU A 26 61.44 -48.02 30.74
CA LEU A 26 62.48 -47.17 30.04
C LEU A 26 62.31 -46.87 28.51
N ASP A 27 62.89 -45.82 27.87
CA ASP A 27 63.61 -44.62 28.35
C ASP A 27 63.57 -43.40 27.37
N THR A 28 63.86 -42.19 27.90
CA THR A 28 64.42 -40.97 27.26
C THR A 28 63.88 -40.28 25.97
N ALA A 29 63.81 -38.94 26.07
CA ALA A 29 64.16 -37.89 25.09
C ALA A 29 63.12 -37.30 24.09
N THR A 30 63.10 -35.96 24.09
CA THR A 30 62.50 -34.98 23.15
C THR A 30 63.60 -34.41 22.20
N PRO A 31 63.37 -33.50 21.19
CA PRO A 31 62.22 -32.61 20.95
C PRO A 31 61.77 -32.40 19.47
N SER A 32 60.85 -31.43 19.25
CA SER A 32 60.63 -30.51 18.09
C SER A 32 61.39 -30.75 16.75
N ASP A 33 60.82 -30.51 15.56
CA ASP A 33 59.99 -29.37 15.11
C ASP A 33 59.26 -29.61 13.76
N HIS A 34 58.20 -28.82 13.50
CA HIS A 34 57.65 -28.25 12.23
C HIS A 34 57.70 -28.94 10.83
N VAL A 35 56.77 -28.46 9.97
CA VAL A 35 56.64 -28.61 8.49
C VAL A 35 55.92 -29.89 8.00
N SER A 36 55.13 -29.92 6.91
CA SER A 36 54.05 -29.05 6.35
C SER A 36 53.54 -29.68 5.04
N CYS A 37 52.23 -29.64 4.78
CA CYS A 37 51.57 -29.74 3.46
C CYS A 37 51.70 -31.03 2.60
N ASP A 38 50.50 -31.56 2.31
CA ASP A 38 49.99 -31.98 0.98
C ASP A 38 50.58 -33.20 0.24
N GLU A 39 49.71 -34.18 -0.02
CA GLU A 39 49.89 -35.35 -0.90
C GLU A 39 48.72 -35.44 -1.89
N ALA A 40 48.93 -35.89 -3.13
CA ALA A 40 47.93 -35.76 -4.21
C ALA A 40 47.97 -36.86 -5.30
N THR A 41 46.80 -37.45 -5.60
CA THR A 41 46.46 -38.28 -6.80
C THR A 41 47.25 -39.60 -6.96
N PRO A 42 46.92 -40.53 -7.91
CA PRO A 42 45.80 -40.66 -8.88
C PRO A 42 44.89 -41.91 -8.58
N VAL A 43 43.69 -42.21 -9.16
CA VAL A 43 43.12 -42.19 -10.55
C VAL A 43 43.73 -43.33 -11.44
N PRO A 44 43.05 -44.08 -12.36
CA PRO A 44 41.61 -44.20 -12.79
C PRO A 44 41.02 -45.65 -13.04
N ARG A 45 39.75 -45.74 -13.53
CA ARG A 45 39.18 -46.72 -14.54
C ARG A 45 38.99 -48.22 -14.16
N SER A 46 38.15 -49.05 -14.82
CA SER A 46 37.16 -48.90 -15.93
C SER A 46 36.23 -50.14 -16.14
N ASP A 47 34.99 -49.87 -16.62
CA ASP A 47 34.23 -50.57 -17.69
C ASP A 47 33.72 -52.05 -17.62
N ASN A 48 32.37 -52.17 -17.62
CA ASN A 48 31.50 -52.91 -18.58
C ASN A 48 31.20 -54.44 -18.53
N VAL A 49 30.08 -54.78 -19.23
CA VAL A 49 29.51 -56.08 -19.68
C VAL A 49 28.63 -56.82 -18.64
N THR A 50 27.29 -56.97 -18.69
CA THR A 50 26.19 -57.06 -19.71
C THR A 50 25.65 -58.51 -19.93
N THR A 51 24.32 -58.66 -20.07
CA THR A 51 23.51 -59.90 -20.27
C THR A 51 23.28 -60.77 -19.02
N THR A 52 22.20 -61.57 -18.85
CA THR A 52 21.05 -61.97 -19.72
C THR A 52 19.67 -61.71 -19.06
N SER A 53 18.57 -62.08 -19.73
CA SER A 53 17.16 -61.84 -19.33
C SER A 53 16.38 -63.14 -19.02
N GLU A 54 15.07 -62.98 -18.74
CA GLU A 54 14.01 -64.00 -18.49
C GLU A 54 14.07 -64.74 -17.13
N GLY A 55 12.98 -64.82 -16.35
CA GLY A 55 11.64 -64.22 -16.49
C GLY A 55 10.67 -64.62 -15.35
N LEU A 56 9.42 -64.13 -15.39
CA LEU A 56 8.34 -64.29 -14.37
C LEU A 56 8.56 -63.48 -13.05
N GLN A 57 7.56 -62.88 -12.40
CA GLN A 57 6.14 -62.62 -12.69
C GLN A 57 5.60 -61.56 -11.69
N GLN A 58 4.66 -60.67 -12.09
CA GLN A 58 3.84 -59.75 -11.24
C GLN A 58 4.63 -58.79 -10.31
N GLN A 59 4.53 -57.46 -10.42
CA GLN A 59 3.36 -56.64 -10.02
C GLN A 59 3.64 -55.14 -10.36
N PHE A 60 2.63 -54.27 -10.23
CA PHE A 60 2.62 -52.82 -10.53
C PHE A 60 2.65 -52.44 -12.02
N GLY A 61 1.94 -51.36 -12.37
CA GLY A 61 1.71 -50.93 -13.76
C GLY A 61 0.40 -50.18 -14.04
N ILE A 62 -0.27 -49.60 -13.04
CA ILE A 62 -1.42 -48.71 -13.26
C ILE A 62 -0.90 -47.27 -13.41
N PHE A 63 -0.52 -46.88 -14.62
CA PHE A 63 -0.42 -45.48 -15.04
C PHE A 63 -0.45 -45.36 -16.57
N ASN A 64 -1.65 -45.09 -17.11
CA ASN A 64 -1.88 -44.49 -18.42
C ASN A 64 -3.29 -43.87 -18.42
N ASP A 65 -3.59 -43.04 -19.42
CA ASP A 65 -4.89 -42.41 -19.72
C ASP A 65 -5.27 -41.14 -18.92
N HIS A 66 -4.35 -40.16 -18.88
CA HIS A 66 -4.72 -38.75 -18.72
C HIS A 66 -4.80 -38.04 -20.07
N SER A 67 -5.88 -38.26 -20.81
CA SER A 67 -6.25 -37.49 -22.01
C SER A 67 -7.76 -37.20 -22.14
N SER A 68 -8.56 -37.53 -21.11
CA SER A 68 -10.02 -37.38 -21.12
C SER A 68 -10.56 -36.13 -20.40
N LEU A 69 -9.69 -35.21 -19.95
CA LEU A 69 -10.07 -34.11 -19.05
C LEU A 69 -10.06 -32.70 -19.70
N PHE A 70 -9.59 -32.58 -20.94
CA PHE A 70 -9.51 -31.29 -21.65
C PHE A 70 -10.82 -30.90 -22.37
N GLU A 71 -11.67 -31.86 -22.70
CA GLU A 71 -12.85 -31.64 -23.56
C GLU A 71 -14.13 -31.23 -22.79
N GLN A 72 -14.08 -31.17 -21.45
CA GLN A 72 -15.24 -30.87 -20.61
C GLN A 72 -15.34 -29.40 -20.16
N VAL A 73 -14.27 -28.61 -20.30
CA VAL A 73 -14.24 -27.19 -19.88
C VAL A 73 -14.92 -26.27 -20.92
N SER A 74 -14.80 -26.57 -22.21
CA SER A 74 -15.30 -25.73 -23.33
C SER A 74 -16.83 -25.74 -23.55
N ARG A 75 -17.63 -25.94 -22.50
CA ARG A 75 -19.11 -25.96 -22.58
C ARG A 75 -19.84 -24.99 -21.64
N ILE A 76 -19.13 -24.21 -20.83
CA ILE A 76 -19.74 -23.29 -19.86
C ILE A 76 -19.88 -21.85 -20.42
N ASP A 77 -18.99 -21.42 -21.33
CA ASP A 77 -18.97 -20.07 -21.91
C ASP A 77 -20.01 -19.82 -23.05
N CYS A 78 -21.13 -20.53 -23.08
CA CYS A 78 -22.11 -20.47 -24.18
C CYS A 78 -23.58 -20.47 -23.71
N GLN A 79 -23.90 -19.80 -22.60
CA GLN A 79 -25.29 -19.66 -22.16
C GLN A 79 -25.59 -18.39 -21.33
N PHE A 80 -25.32 -17.20 -21.88
CA PHE A 80 -25.71 -15.92 -21.25
C PHE A 80 -26.62 -15.01 -22.12
N ASP A 81 -26.56 -15.10 -23.46
CA ASP A 81 -27.41 -14.30 -24.37
C ASP A 81 -28.77 -14.94 -24.68
N GLN A 82 -29.62 -15.09 -23.66
CA GLN A 82 -31.09 -15.12 -23.80
C GLN A 82 -31.80 -15.15 -22.44
N LEU A 83 -32.29 -13.98 -21.98
CA LEU A 83 -33.68 -13.75 -21.56
C LEU A 83 -33.82 -12.36 -20.91
N SER A 84 -34.43 -11.44 -21.65
CA SER A 84 -35.01 -10.21 -21.11
C SER A 84 -36.45 -10.12 -21.62
N ILE A 85 -37.25 -9.25 -20.98
CA ILE A 85 -38.67 -8.93 -21.26
C ILE A 85 -39.69 -9.88 -20.55
N VAL A 86 -40.67 -9.23 -19.90
CA VAL A 86 -41.74 -9.77 -19.01
C VAL A 86 -41.24 -10.40 -17.70
N GLY A 87 -41.78 -10.09 -16.51
CA GLY A 87 -42.82 -9.11 -16.15
C GLY A 87 -43.79 -9.65 -15.10
N ASP A 88 -44.22 -8.78 -14.19
CA ASP A 88 -45.26 -8.93 -13.15
C ASP A 88 -44.85 -9.51 -11.78
N ASN A 89 -45.05 -8.69 -10.74
CA ASN A 89 -45.19 -9.09 -9.33
C ASN A 89 -46.63 -9.58 -9.09
N PRO A 90 -46.89 -10.45 -8.10
CA PRO A 90 -47.42 -9.89 -6.84
C PRO A 90 -46.99 -10.60 -5.54
N ILE A 91 -46.74 -9.76 -4.53
CA ILE A 91 -47.23 -9.86 -3.14
C ILE A 91 -47.70 -11.26 -2.64
N LEU A 92 -46.89 -11.88 -1.78
CA LEU A 92 -47.31 -12.54 -0.52
C LEU A 92 -46.16 -12.29 0.49
N ASP A 93 -46.37 -11.69 1.66
CA ASP A 93 -47.12 -12.10 2.88
C ASP A 93 -46.46 -13.23 3.69
N ASP A 94 -46.42 -13.02 5.01
CA ASP A 94 -45.58 -13.71 6.00
C ASP A 94 -46.37 -14.77 6.80
N GLN A 95 -45.91 -16.03 6.81
CA GLN A 95 -46.42 -17.04 7.74
C GLN A 95 -45.59 -18.33 7.90
N ASP A 96 -45.26 -18.65 9.16
CA ASP A 96 -45.16 -19.97 9.79
C ASP A 96 -44.39 -21.13 9.11
N ILE A 97 -43.16 -21.34 9.59
CA ILE A 97 -42.53 -22.67 9.60
C ILE A 97 -43.10 -23.47 10.79
N GLN A 98 -43.98 -24.46 10.52
CA GLN A 98 -44.42 -25.42 11.53
C GLN A 98 -43.71 -26.77 11.40
N HIS A 99 -42.98 -27.17 12.45
CA HIS A 99 -42.60 -28.58 12.64
C HIS A 99 -42.89 -29.09 14.06
N GLN A 100 -44.02 -29.80 14.16
CA GLN A 100 -44.21 -31.03 14.94
C GLN A 100 -43.66 -31.09 16.38
N HIS A 101 -44.51 -30.75 17.35
CA HIS A 101 -44.48 -31.41 18.66
C HIS A 101 -45.82 -32.09 18.99
N THR A 102 -45.73 -33.28 19.58
CA THR A 102 -46.85 -34.21 19.73
C THR A 102 -47.79 -33.85 20.87
N ARG A 103 -49.10 -33.94 20.61
CA ARG A 103 -50.18 -33.67 21.57
C ARG A 103 -50.10 -34.52 22.85
N THR A 104 -50.24 -33.88 24.01
CA THR A 104 -51.02 -34.44 25.14
C THR A 104 -51.87 -33.35 25.78
N ASN A 105 -53.20 -33.47 25.69
CA ASN A 105 -54.14 -32.60 26.40
C ASN A 105 -54.20 -32.95 27.89
N ARG A 106 -54.25 -31.94 28.77
CA ARG A 106 -55.01 -32.01 30.03
C ARG A 106 -55.32 -30.63 30.61
N SER A 107 -56.59 -30.39 30.89
CA SER A 107 -57.11 -29.16 31.50
C SER A 107 -57.41 -29.33 32.99
N ALA A 108 -56.81 -28.51 33.84
CA ALA A 108 -57.26 -28.18 35.20
C ALA A 108 -56.79 -26.75 35.48
N LYS A 109 -57.66 -25.74 35.67
CA LYS A 109 -58.58 -25.53 36.80
C LYS A 109 -57.85 -25.51 38.15
N ARG A 110 -57.77 -24.30 38.74
CA ARG A 110 -57.29 -24.05 40.12
C ARG A 110 -58.23 -24.68 41.15
N GLU A 111 -57.68 -25.32 42.17
CA GLU A 111 -58.11 -25.25 43.58
C GLU A 111 -57.22 -26.14 44.48
N GLY A 112 -57.22 -25.88 45.80
CA GLY A 112 -56.78 -26.84 46.82
C GLY A 112 -55.28 -26.88 47.16
N VAL A 113 -54.89 -26.20 48.24
CA VAL A 113 -53.64 -26.51 48.95
C VAL A 113 -53.82 -27.81 49.73
N SER A 114 -52.93 -28.78 49.54
CA SER A 114 -52.69 -29.85 50.51
C SER A 114 -51.22 -30.22 50.53
N THR A 115 -50.58 -30.11 51.71
CA THR A 115 -49.20 -30.54 51.93
C THR A 115 -49.14 -32.07 52.04
N SER A 116 -49.20 -32.76 50.90
CA SER A 116 -48.93 -34.19 50.83
C SER A 116 -47.46 -34.46 51.14
N SER A 117 -47.22 -35.30 52.14
CA SER A 117 -45.88 -35.77 52.50
C SER A 117 -45.32 -36.64 51.37
N THR A 118 -44.53 -36.03 50.47
CA THR A 118 -43.62 -36.77 49.59
C THR A 118 -42.75 -37.66 50.47
N THR A 119 -42.71 -38.95 50.20
CA THR A 119 -41.90 -39.87 50.99
C THR A 119 -40.42 -39.49 50.89
N LEU A 120 -39.62 -39.77 51.93
CA LEU A 120 -38.18 -39.45 51.93
C LEU A 120 -37.45 -39.97 50.67
N LYS A 121 -37.92 -41.10 50.12
CA LYS A 121 -37.40 -41.74 48.91
C LYS A 121 -37.73 -40.98 47.61
N GLU A 122 -38.83 -40.24 47.58
CA GLU A 122 -39.19 -39.33 46.48
C GLU A 122 -38.41 -38.01 46.58
N GLN A 123 -38.17 -37.53 47.81
CA GLN A 123 -37.30 -36.37 48.05
C GLN A 123 -35.86 -36.67 47.67
N GLU A 124 -35.32 -37.82 48.08
CA GLU A 124 -34.00 -38.32 47.69
C GLU A 124 -33.85 -38.46 46.17
N LYS A 125 -34.83 -39.06 45.49
CA LYS A 125 -34.85 -39.15 44.02
C LYS A 125 -34.90 -37.78 43.33
N THR A 126 -35.61 -36.81 43.91
CA THR A 126 -35.66 -35.43 43.40
C THR A 126 -34.33 -34.73 43.59
N ILE A 127 -33.67 -34.94 44.73
CA ILE A 127 -32.32 -34.43 45.02
C ILE A 127 -31.30 -35.00 44.03
N ASP A 128 -31.38 -36.28 43.67
CA ASP A 128 -30.44 -36.88 42.69
C ASP A 128 -30.67 -36.40 41.25
N ILE A 129 -31.92 -36.10 40.86
CA ILE A 129 -32.22 -35.41 39.60
C ILE A 129 -31.58 -34.01 39.63
N LEU A 130 -31.83 -33.23 40.69
CA LEU A 130 -31.26 -31.88 40.85
C LEU A 130 -29.72 -31.88 40.92
N LYS A 131 -29.07 -32.90 41.50
CA LYS A 131 -27.61 -33.08 41.43
C LYS A 131 -27.13 -33.29 40.00
N LYS A 132 -27.82 -34.15 39.23
CA LYS A 132 -27.47 -34.45 37.84
C LYS A 132 -27.66 -33.22 36.93
N GLU A 133 -28.72 -32.47 37.15
CA GLU A 133 -28.97 -31.18 36.49
C GLU A 133 -27.92 -30.13 36.90
N ASN A 134 -27.57 -30.02 38.19
CA ASN A 134 -26.52 -29.11 38.65
C ASN A 134 -25.14 -29.45 38.08
N PHE A 135 -24.82 -30.74 37.92
CA PHE A 135 -23.60 -31.19 37.25
C PHE A 135 -23.62 -30.85 35.75
N GLY A 136 -24.73 -31.11 35.05
CA GLY A 136 -24.89 -30.74 33.64
C GLY A 136 -24.82 -29.23 33.41
N LEU A 137 -25.38 -28.43 34.32
CA LEU A 137 -25.27 -26.97 34.30
C LEU A 137 -23.83 -26.50 34.55
N LYS A 138 -23.11 -27.09 35.52
CA LYS A 138 -21.68 -26.78 35.74
C LYS A 138 -20.80 -27.11 34.54
N LEU A 139 -21.01 -28.28 33.92
CA LEU A 139 -20.28 -28.65 32.70
C LEU A 139 -20.61 -27.71 31.53
N LYS A 140 -21.88 -27.26 31.41
CA LYS A 140 -22.27 -26.27 30.40
C LYS A 140 -21.70 -24.88 30.68
N ILE A 141 -21.61 -24.47 31.94
CA ILE A 141 -20.96 -23.22 32.37
C ILE A 141 -19.48 -23.26 32.02
N TYR A 142 -18.75 -24.31 32.43
CA TYR A 142 -17.33 -24.50 32.09
C TYR A 142 -17.06 -24.46 30.58
N ASN A 143 -17.90 -25.13 29.77
CA ASN A 143 -17.78 -25.10 28.31
C ASN A 143 -18.12 -23.73 27.69
N LEU A 144 -18.91 -22.89 28.37
CA LEU A 144 -19.20 -21.52 27.95
C LEU A 144 -18.09 -20.55 28.39
N GLU A 145 -17.54 -20.72 29.59
CA GLU A 145 -16.39 -19.97 30.12
C GLU A 145 -15.16 -20.19 29.23
N LYS A 146 -14.78 -21.46 28.97
CA LYS A 146 -13.67 -21.80 28.06
C LYS A 146 -13.86 -21.20 26.66
N ARG A 147 -15.09 -21.21 26.13
CA ARG A 147 -15.42 -20.61 24.83
C ARG A 147 -15.46 -19.09 24.85
N LEU A 148 -15.60 -18.46 26.01
CA LEU A 148 -15.48 -17.02 26.19
C LEU A 148 -14.00 -16.59 26.26
N ASP A 149 -13.14 -17.40 26.88
CA ASP A 149 -11.68 -17.19 26.89
C ASP A 149 -11.06 -17.41 25.49
N GLU A 150 -11.55 -18.40 24.73
CA GLU A 150 -11.23 -18.60 23.30
C GLU A 150 -11.72 -17.43 22.42
N LEU A 151 -12.74 -16.70 22.86
CA LEU A 151 -13.25 -15.46 22.24
C LEU A 151 -12.75 -14.19 22.95
N SER A 152 -11.69 -14.29 23.76
CA SER A 152 -11.04 -13.14 24.38
C SER A 152 -10.55 -12.15 23.30
N PRO A 153 -10.63 -10.82 23.54
CA PRO A 153 -10.10 -9.82 22.62
C PRO A 153 -8.66 -10.09 22.15
N ASP A 154 -7.81 -10.65 23.02
CA ASP A 154 -6.42 -10.98 22.66
C ASP A 154 -6.34 -12.00 21.49
N HIS A 155 -7.15 -13.06 21.53
CA HIS A 155 -7.24 -14.05 20.45
C HIS A 155 -7.87 -13.48 19.18
N MET A 156 -8.83 -12.54 19.32
CA MET A 156 -9.40 -11.84 18.18
C MET A 156 -8.40 -10.87 17.52
N ASP A 157 -7.59 -10.16 18.31
CA ASP A 157 -6.58 -9.22 17.80
C ASP A 157 -5.43 -9.96 17.09
N ASP A 158 -4.95 -11.10 17.60
CA ASP A 158 -3.97 -11.92 16.88
C ASP A 158 -4.56 -12.55 15.60
N ALA A 159 -5.82 -13.01 15.61
CA ALA A 159 -6.50 -13.50 14.40
C ALA A 159 -6.74 -12.38 13.36
N LEU A 160 -7.03 -11.15 13.79
CA LEU A 160 -7.14 -9.98 12.92
C LEU A 160 -5.78 -9.59 12.31
N LYS A 161 -4.71 -9.71 13.09
CA LYS A 161 -3.33 -9.45 12.67
C LYS A 161 -2.83 -10.47 11.65
N GLU A 162 -3.07 -11.76 11.87
CA GLU A 162 -2.83 -12.80 10.87
C GLU A 162 -3.63 -12.53 9.58
N ASN A 163 -4.91 -12.17 9.69
CA ASN A 163 -5.72 -11.77 8.53
C ASN A 163 -5.16 -10.55 7.78
N VAL A 164 -4.60 -9.56 8.48
CA VAL A 164 -3.94 -8.41 7.85
C VAL A 164 -2.67 -8.84 7.11
N ASP A 165 -1.82 -9.65 7.72
CA ASP A 165 -0.57 -10.13 7.11
C ASP A 165 -0.84 -11.04 5.91
N LEU A 166 -1.81 -11.96 6.00
CA LEU A 166 -2.29 -12.77 4.87
C LEU A 166 -2.82 -11.89 3.73
N LYS A 167 -3.60 -10.84 4.03
CA LYS A 167 -4.16 -9.93 3.03
C LYS A 167 -3.09 -9.07 2.35
N VAL A 168 -2.02 -8.71 3.07
CA VAL A 168 -0.81 -8.10 2.50
C VAL A 168 -0.09 -9.12 1.60
N HIS A 169 0.08 -10.36 2.03
CA HIS A 169 0.77 -11.40 1.26
C HIS A 169 0.02 -11.74 -0.05
N ILE A 170 -1.31 -11.89 0.00
CA ILE A 170 -2.18 -12.07 -1.16
C ILE A 170 -2.07 -10.87 -2.11
N SER A 171 -1.99 -9.65 -1.60
CA SER A 171 -1.80 -8.43 -2.41
C SER A 171 -0.46 -8.43 -3.16
N ILE A 172 0.63 -8.82 -2.47
CA ILE A 172 1.97 -8.97 -3.06
C ILE A 172 1.96 -10.05 -4.16
N LEU A 173 1.49 -11.26 -3.85
CA LEU A 173 1.40 -12.37 -4.81
C LEU A 173 0.51 -12.01 -6.01
N THR A 174 -0.60 -11.30 -5.80
CA THR A 174 -1.46 -10.78 -6.87
C THR A 174 -0.72 -9.76 -7.75
N GLN A 175 0.13 -8.91 -7.17
CA GLN A 175 0.94 -7.98 -7.94
C GLN A 175 2.03 -8.71 -8.75
N GLU A 176 2.61 -9.77 -8.21
CA GLU A 176 3.60 -10.60 -8.90
C GLU A 176 3.00 -11.42 -10.03
N LEU A 177 1.86 -12.08 -9.80
CA LEU A 177 1.08 -12.75 -10.86
C LEU A 177 0.69 -11.79 -11.98
N LYS A 178 0.38 -10.51 -11.67
CA LYS A 178 0.16 -9.46 -12.69
C LYS A 178 1.45 -9.11 -13.47
N LYS A 179 2.63 -9.08 -12.82
CA LYS A 179 3.94 -8.90 -13.49
C LYS A 179 4.24 -10.09 -14.41
N TYR A 180 4.11 -11.33 -13.92
CA TYR A 180 4.38 -12.54 -14.69
C TYR A 180 3.40 -12.72 -15.85
N LYS A 181 2.10 -12.45 -15.65
CA LYS A 181 1.10 -12.46 -16.74
C LYS A 181 1.43 -11.43 -17.81
N LYS A 182 1.89 -10.23 -17.45
CA LYS A 182 2.37 -9.25 -18.44
C LYS A 182 3.61 -9.77 -19.18
N MET A 183 4.62 -10.26 -18.46
CA MET A 183 5.84 -10.79 -19.07
C MET A 183 5.55 -11.95 -20.04
N LEU A 184 4.61 -12.84 -19.69
CA LEU A 184 4.12 -13.89 -20.58
C LEU A 184 3.46 -13.33 -21.84
N LEU A 185 2.62 -12.29 -21.74
CA LEU A 185 2.02 -11.65 -22.91
C LEU A 185 3.05 -10.93 -23.80
N ASP A 186 4.01 -10.23 -23.19
CA ASP A 186 5.10 -9.56 -23.91
C ASP A 186 6.00 -10.60 -24.62
N LEU A 187 6.25 -11.76 -24.00
CA LEU A 187 6.97 -12.89 -24.60
C LEU A 187 6.16 -13.61 -25.69
N ASN A 188 4.86 -13.83 -25.50
CA ASN A 188 4.00 -14.43 -26.53
C ASN A 188 3.94 -13.53 -27.76
N HIS A 189 3.84 -12.20 -27.58
CA HIS A 189 3.87 -11.26 -28.69
C HIS A 189 5.22 -11.25 -29.43
N ALA A 190 6.34 -11.40 -28.70
CA ALA A 190 7.65 -11.60 -29.32
C ALA A 190 7.74 -12.93 -30.09
N MET A 191 7.15 -14.01 -29.57
CA MET A 191 7.02 -15.29 -30.28
C MET A 191 6.14 -15.18 -31.52
N ASP A 192 5.00 -14.47 -31.47
CA ASP A 192 4.14 -14.24 -32.63
C ASP A 192 4.89 -13.48 -33.75
N ILE A 193 5.72 -12.49 -33.38
CA ILE A 193 6.57 -11.74 -34.33
C ILE A 193 7.62 -12.67 -34.95
N LEU A 194 8.27 -13.53 -34.16
CA LEU A 194 9.25 -14.51 -34.65
C LEU A 194 8.59 -15.60 -35.50
N GLN A 195 7.38 -16.04 -35.15
CA GLN A 195 6.57 -16.97 -35.93
C GLN A 195 6.19 -16.35 -37.28
N GLN A 196 5.80 -15.07 -37.31
CA GLN A 196 5.49 -14.35 -38.54
C GLN A 196 6.74 -14.14 -39.42
N GLN A 197 7.93 -14.02 -38.83
CA GLN A 197 9.23 -14.05 -39.53
C GLN A 197 9.58 -15.46 -40.06
N LEU A 198 9.16 -16.52 -39.35
CA LEU A 198 9.32 -17.91 -39.80
C LEU A 198 8.35 -18.26 -40.94
N ASP A 199 7.10 -17.80 -40.87
CA ASP A 199 6.08 -18.02 -41.90
C ASP A 199 6.42 -17.26 -43.20
N THR A 200 6.98 -16.05 -43.09
CA THR A 200 7.46 -15.28 -44.24
C THR A 200 8.76 -15.80 -44.87
N THR A 201 9.55 -16.61 -44.14
CA THR A 201 10.75 -17.28 -44.69
C THR A 201 10.46 -18.68 -45.22
N THR A 202 9.55 -19.43 -44.59
CA THR A 202 9.16 -20.79 -45.03
C THR A 202 8.31 -20.81 -46.30
N ALA A 203 7.58 -19.73 -46.60
CA ALA A 203 6.83 -19.58 -47.86
C ALA A 203 7.69 -19.63 -49.14
N ALA A 204 9.03 -19.58 -49.02
CA ALA A 204 9.96 -19.49 -50.15
C ALA A 204 10.65 -20.81 -50.55
N ALA A 205 10.70 -21.84 -49.69
CA ALA A 205 11.49 -23.04 -50.00
C ALA A 205 11.03 -24.35 -49.31
N THR A 206 10.89 -25.41 -50.10
CA THR A 206 10.92 -26.82 -49.70
C THR A 206 11.68 -27.63 -50.76
N PRO A 207 12.29 -28.79 -50.45
CA PRO A 207 13.00 -29.10 -49.20
C PRO A 207 14.35 -29.84 -49.45
N SER A 208 15.44 -29.53 -48.73
CA SER A 208 16.54 -30.50 -48.50
C SER A 208 17.63 -30.06 -47.51
N CYS A 209 18.21 -31.07 -46.87
CA CYS A 209 19.58 -31.18 -46.35
C CYS A 209 19.89 -30.67 -44.92
N ASP A 210 20.65 -31.50 -44.21
CA ASP A 210 20.99 -31.38 -42.80
C ASP A 210 22.38 -30.72 -42.54
N LEU A 211 22.57 -30.34 -41.27
CA LEU A 211 23.82 -30.04 -40.56
C LEU A 211 24.52 -28.66 -40.72
N GLN A 212 24.73 -28.06 -39.54
CA GLN A 212 25.81 -27.15 -39.11
C GLN A 212 26.00 -25.78 -39.79
N HIS A 213 25.26 -24.80 -39.23
CA HIS A 213 25.81 -23.58 -38.61
C HIS A 213 26.77 -22.72 -39.47
N GLY A 214 26.22 -21.70 -40.14
CA GLY A 214 26.99 -20.57 -40.67
C GLY A 214 26.11 -19.34 -40.86
N MET A 215 26.62 -18.15 -40.50
CA MET A 215 25.98 -16.86 -40.81
C MET A 215 25.91 -16.64 -42.33
N SER A 216 24.88 -15.93 -42.77
CA SER A 216 24.72 -15.48 -44.15
C SER A 216 25.91 -14.60 -44.59
N ALA A 217 26.16 -14.56 -45.90
CA ALA A 217 27.19 -13.71 -46.49
C ALA A 217 26.95 -12.21 -46.24
N GLU A 218 25.69 -11.79 -46.12
CA GLU A 218 25.30 -10.41 -45.78
C GLU A 218 25.50 -10.13 -44.28
N GLU A 219 25.01 -11.01 -43.39
CA GLU A 219 25.21 -10.90 -41.93
C GLU A 219 26.70 -10.80 -41.57
N LYS A 220 27.55 -11.57 -42.26
CA LYS A 220 29.01 -11.51 -42.08
C LYS A 220 29.59 -10.17 -42.55
N ALA A 221 29.13 -9.65 -43.69
CA ALA A 221 29.56 -8.35 -44.19
C ALA A 221 29.17 -7.21 -43.24
N ASP A 222 27.97 -7.27 -42.66
CA ASP A 222 27.53 -6.31 -41.64
C ASP A 222 28.32 -6.42 -40.33
N TYR A 223 28.64 -7.65 -39.87
CA TYR A 223 29.52 -7.85 -38.73
C TYR A 223 30.91 -7.26 -38.96
N ASP A 224 31.53 -7.54 -40.11
CA ASP A 224 32.84 -6.98 -40.49
C ASP A 224 32.78 -5.44 -40.60
N ALA A 225 31.67 -4.88 -41.10
CA ALA A 225 31.44 -3.44 -41.17
C ALA A 225 31.27 -2.78 -39.79
N ILE A 226 30.60 -3.44 -38.84
CA ILE A 226 30.44 -3.00 -37.45
C ILE A 226 31.80 -3.03 -36.73
N VAL A 227 32.58 -4.11 -36.86
CA VAL A 227 33.93 -4.22 -36.31
C VAL A 227 34.84 -3.11 -36.86
N ALA A 228 34.79 -2.87 -38.18
CA ALA A 228 35.51 -1.77 -38.82
C ALA A 228 35.02 -0.37 -38.40
N LYS A 229 33.80 -0.23 -37.86
CA LYS A 229 33.29 1.02 -37.27
C LYS A 229 33.83 1.22 -35.86
N CYS A 230 33.76 0.20 -34.99
CA CYS A 230 34.32 0.23 -33.64
C CYS A 230 35.81 0.58 -33.64
N HIS A 231 36.61 -0.08 -34.49
CA HIS A 231 38.06 0.16 -34.54
C HIS A 231 38.42 1.59 -34.98
N ARG A 232 37.60 2.23 -35.84
CA ARG A 232 37.78 3.66 -36.20
C ARG A 232 37.50 4.59 -35.01
N GLN A 233 36.43 4.35 -34.26
CA GLN A 233 36.11 5.13 -33.06
C GLN A 233 37.17 4.94 -31.96
N GLU A 234 37.75 3.75 -31.85
CA GLU A 234 38.84 3.46 -30.92
C GLU A 234 40.14 4.21 -31.28
N GLN A 235 40.53 4.24 -32.55
CA GLN A 235 41.66 5.06 -33.03
C GLN A 235 41.41 6.56 -32.80
N GLU A 236 40.17 7.04 -32.97
CA GLU A 236 39.79 8.43 -32.72
C GLU A 236 39.84 8.78 -31.22
N ASN A 237 39.34 7.92 -30.34
CA ASN A 237 39.49 8.07 -28.88
C ASN A 237 40.97 8.08 -28.47
N GLN A 238 41.81 7.20 -29.02
CA GLN A 238 43.26 7.22 -28.80
C GLN A 238 43.94 8.50 -29.32
N ARG A 239 43.37 9.19 -30.32
CA ARG A 239 43.83 10.51 -30.77
C ARG A 239 43.37 11.62 -29.83
N LEU A 240 42.11 11.59 -29.38
CA LEU A 240 41.57 12.55 -28.40
C LEU A 240 42.33 12.48 -27.07
N HIS A 241 42.62 11.29 -26.55
CA HIS A 241 43.43 11.11 -25.34
C HIS A 241 44.85 11.66 -25.47
N ARG A 242 45.49 11.54 -26.64
CA ARG A 242 46.80 12.16 -26.90
C ARG A 242 46.73 13.69 -26.87
N MET A 243 45.77 14.29 -27.58
CA MET A 243 45.59 15.75 -27.56
C MET A 243 45.22 16.28 -26.17
N LEU A 244 44.44 15.54 -25.38
CA LEU A 244 44.16 15.87 -23.97
C LEU A 244 45.41 15.78 -23.09
N SER A 245 46.28 14.78 -23.31
CA SER A 245 47.56 14.66 -22.61
C SER A 245 48.52 15.81 -22.95
N GLU A 246 48.64 16.14 -24.24
CA GLU A 246 49.41 17.29 -24.74
C GLU A 246 48.90 18.61 -24.12
N LEU A 247 47.60 18.89 -24.21
CA LEU A 247 46.97 20.08 -23.62
C LEU A 247 47.11 20.14 -22.09
N SER A 248 47.06 18.99 -21.40
CA SER A 248 47.31 18.90 -19.96
C SER A 248 48.76 19.23 -19.61
N SER A 249 49.72 18.68 -20.37
CA SER A 249 51.16 18.95 -20.19
C SER A 249 51.51 20.41 -20.46
N GLU A 250 50.92 21.04 -21.49
CA GLU A 250 51.16 22.45 -21.79
C GLU A 250 50.47 23.37 -20.76
N ASN A 251 49.28 23.01 -20.26
CA ASN A 251 48.69 23.69 -19.10
C ASN A 251 49.57 23.58 -17.84
N ALA A 252 50.22 22.43 -17.61
CA ALA A 252 51.17 22.27 -16.51
C ALA A 252 52.41 23.15 -16.70
N ARG A 253 52.96 23.24 -17.93
CA ARG A 253 54.08 24.15 -18.27
C ARG A 253 53.70 25.62 -18.11
N LEU A 254 52.51 26.03 -18.56
CA LEU A 254 51.99 27.39 -18.39
C LEU A 254 51.75 27.74 -16.91
N ARG A 255 51.31 26.79 -16.09
CA ARG A 255 51.21 26.97 -14.62
C ARG A 255 52.58 27.09 -13.98
N ALA A 256 53.53 26.21 -14.32
CA ALA A 256 54.91 26.29 -13.82
C ALA A 256 55.58 27.62 -14.21
N SER A 257 55.40 28.07 -15.45
CA SER A 257 55.95 29.34 -15.97
C SER A 257 55.27 30.59 -15.39
N ARG A 258 54.10 30.46 -14.74
CA ARG A 258 53.43 31.55 -14.00
C ARG A 258 53.59 31.46 -12.47
N GLY A 259 53.96 30.30 -11.94
CA GLY A 259 54.20 30.07 -10.50
C GLY A 259 55.61 30.46 -10.02
N GLY A 260 56.49 30.90 -10.93
CA GLY A 260 57.89 31.25 -10.63
C GLY A 260 58.11 32.59 -9.92
N SER A 261 57.24 33.01 -9.00
CA SER A 261 57.48 34.18 -8.13
C SER A 261 56.68 34.13 -6.83
N MET A 262 57.31 34.57 -5.73
CA MET A 262 56.80 34.60 -4.35
C MET A 262 56.22 33.29 -3.78
N GLY A 263 57.06 32.56 -3.05
CA GLY A 263 56.61 31.65 -1.99
C GLY A 263 56.94 32.22 -0.61
N GLY A 264 56.35 31.64 0.45
CA GLY A 264 56.78 31.89 1.83
C GLY A 264 55.65 31.90 2.87
N TYR A 265 55.65 30.89 3.75
CA TYR A 265 54.84 30.80 4.98
C TYR A 265 53.32 30.75 4.76
N GLY A 266 52.49 30.30 5.71
CA GLY A 266 52.76 29.68 7.01
C GLY A 266 51.43 29.60 7.75
N GLY A 267 50.96 28.40 8.11
CA GLY A 267 49.59 28.22 8.59
C GLY A 267 49.39 28.55 10.07
N LEU A 268 48.14 28.77 10.47
CA LEU A 268 47.57 28.27 11.73
C LEU A 268 46.02 28.30 11.69
N SER A 269 45.40 27.64 12.67
CA SER A 269 43.94 27.42 12.76
C SER A 269 43.30 28.29 13.84
N GLY A 270 42.03 28.71 13.65
CA GLY A 270 41.17 29.08 14.78
C GLY A 270 40.06 30.10 14.55
N LYS A 271 38.81 29.62 14.54
CA LYS A 271 37.60 30.24 15.13
C LYS A 271 37.36 31.77 14.97
N LEU A 272 36.31 32.14 14.22
CA LEU A 272 35.05 32.77 14.73
C LEU A 272 34.22 33.42 13.60
N GLY A 273 32.98 33.79 13.94
CA GLY A 273 32.29 34.92 13.29
C GLY A 273 31.20 34.55 12.28
N ARG A 274 29.96 34.96 12.59
CA ARG A 274 28.80 34.86 11.69
C ARG A 274 28.35 36.27 11.29
N SER A 275 27.90 36.43 10.05
CA SER A 275 26.97 37.49 9.59
C SER A 275 27.44 38.94 9.38
N SER A 276 27.22 39.38 8.12
CA SER A 276 26.55 40.65 7.74
C SER A 276 27.33 41.97 7.58
N SER A 277 26.61 42.89 6.92
CA SER A 277 26.86 44.30 6.59
C SER A 277 27.79 44.68 5.45
N TYR A 278 27.13 45.21 4.42
CA TYR A 278 27.47 46.37 3.60
C TYR A 278 28.41 47.44 4.19
N ASN A 279 28.98 48.20 3.25
CA ASN A 279 29.63 49.53 3.32
C ASN A 279 31.10 49.54 3.80
N ASN A 280 32.09 49.91 2.95
CA ASN A 280 32.41 51.24 2.39
C ASN A 280 33.08 52.12 3.48
N ILE A 281 34.27 52.72 3.31
CA ILE A 281 34.62 53.85 2.42
C ILE A 281 36.16 53.99 2.29
N ASN A 282 36.63 54.41 1.11
CA ASN A 282 37.70 55.41 0.83
C ASN A 282 38.34 55.12 -0.55
N ASN A 283 38.69 56.05 -1.42
CA ASN A 283 38.34 57.46 -1.68
C ASN A 283 39.33 57.91 -2.76
N VAL A 284 38.86 58.26 -3.96
CA VAL A 284 39.55 59.20 -4.86
C VAL A 284 38.47 60.12 -5.41
N SER A 285 38.74 61.41 -5.43
CA SER A 285 37.79 62.50 -5.67
C SER A 285 37.67 62.89 -7.14
N ASP A 286 36.53 63.49 -7.46
CA ASP A 286 36.31 64.60 -8.41
C ASP A 286 37.17 64.70 -9.68
N THR A 287 36.53 64.59 -10.85
CA THR A 287 36.67 65.60 -11.93
C THR A 287 35.61 65.47 -13.04
N GLU A 288 35.29 66.62 -13.64
CA GLU A 288 34.84 66.82 -15.03
C GLU A 288 33.61 66.04 -15.55
N MET A 289 32.43 66.62 -15.25
CA MET A 289 31.26 66.54 -16.14
C MET A 289 31.29 67.73 -17.12
N ASP A 290 32.01 67.62 -18.25
CA ASP A 290 31.72 68.46 -19.44
C ASP A 290 32.35 67.93 -20.75
N VAL A 291 31.79 68.39 -21.88
CA VAL A 291 32.33 68.37 -23.26
C VAL A 291 32.78 67.03 -23.87
N TRP A 292 32.19 66.64 -25.01
CA TRP A 292 32.94 66.55 -26.29
C TRP A 292 32.02 66.41 -27.51
N SER A 293 31.79 67.52 -28.20
CA SER A 293 31.45 67.51 -29.62
C SER A 293 32.71 67.73 -30.45
N THR A 294 33.13 66.76 -31.27
CA THR A 294 33.56 67.04 -32.66
C THR A 294 33.76 65.77 -33.50
N HIS A 295 33.34 65.88 -34.77
CA HIS A 295 33.91 65.31 -36.01
C HIS A 295 34.99 64.20 -35.94
N HIS A 296 35.02 63.19 -36.83
CA HIS A 296 35.04 63.39 -38.30
C HIS A 296 35.04 62.07 -39.14
N ARG A 297 34.53 62.15 -40.41
CA ARG A 297 35.15 61.61 -41.67
C ARG A 297 34.92 60.15 -42.19
N ARG A 298 34.22 60.07 -43.34
CA ARG A 298 34.23 59.03 -44.44
C ARG A 298 33.44 57.71 -44.16
N ARG A 299 32.93 56.95 -45.16
CA ARG A 299 33.28 56.86 -46.61
C ARG A 299 32.14 56.33 -47.54
N ARG A 300 31.90 56.99 -48.70
CA ARG A 300 31.41 56.48 -50.04
C ARG A 300 30.07 55.67 -50.14
N LEU A 301 29.03 56.14 -50.86
CA LEU A 301 28.71 56.04 -52.34
C LEU A 301 27.51 55.08 -52.57
N THR A 302 26.60 55.20 -53.55
CA THR A 302 26.43 56.11 -54.73
C THR A 302 25.08 56.90 -54.59
N SER A 303 24.23 57.34 -55.56
CA SER A 303 24.14 57.39 -57.04
C SER A 303 23.07 58.44 -57.49
N GLY A 304 23.16 58.98 -58.73
CA GLY A 304 22.12 59.82 -59.39
C GLY A 304 22.17 61.32 -59.01
N ALA A 305 22.34 62.33 -59.87
CA ALA A 305 21.83 62.63 -61.23
C ALA A 305 20.32 63.00 -61.22
N GLU A 306 19.85 64.14 -61.76
CA GLU A 306 20.44 65.09 -62.74
C GLU A 306 20.26 66.61 -62.40
N SER A 307 20.81 67.45 -63.29
CA SER A 307 20.95 68.93 -63.36
C SER A 307 19.62 69.75 -63.31
N CYS A 308 19.56 71.09 -63.17
CA CYS A 308 20.23 72.15 -63.96
C CYS A 308 20.46 73.52 -63.27
N SER A 309 21.32 74.34 -63.91
CA SER A 309 21.79 75.71 -63.60
C SER A 309 20.75 76.83 -63.86
N SER A 310 20.91 78.14 -63.58
CA SER A 310 22.10 79.07 -63.64
C SER A 310 21.88 80.31 -62.73
N SER A 311 22.86 81.01 -62.12
CA SER A 311 23.87 81.99 -62.64
C SER A 311 23.23 83.27 -63.28
N SER A 312 23.70 84.52 -63.11
CA SER A 312 25.05 85.08 -62.86
C SER A 312 25.06 86.46 -62.11
N SER A 313 26.23 87.15 -62.02
CA SER A 313 26.48 88.40 -61.24
C SER A 313 26.96 89.61 -62.08
N SER A 314 27.26 90.74 -61.39
CA SER A 314 28.11 91.93 -61.76
C SER A 314 27.30 93.25 -61.82
N ARG A 315 27.60 94.41 -61.19
CA ARG A 315 28.80 95.16 -60.67
C ARG A 315 29.27 96.35 -61.57
N TYR A 316 28.92 97.56 -61.10
CA TYR A 316 29.72 98.82 -61.05
C TYR A 316 30.09 99.68 -62.29
N ASN A 317 29.74 100.98 -62.16
CA ASN A 317 30.60 102.19 -62.25
C ASN A 317 30.27 103.35 -63.22
N THR A 318 30.70 104.55 -62.78
CA THR A 318 30.38 105.92 -63.20
C THR A 318 31.27 106.51 -64.30
N THR A 319 30.88 107.64 -64.91
CA THR A 319 31.59 108.96 -64.92
C THR A 319 30.88 110.01 -65.84
N THR A 320 31.29 111.28 -65.76
CA THR A 320 30.57 112.56 -66.03
C THR A 320 30.68 113.17 -67.45
N ALA A 321 29.72 114.06 -67.77
CA ALA A 321 29.86 115.36 -68.49
C ALA A 321 29.59 115.52 -70.01
N THR A 322 28.72 116.51 -70.33
CA THR A 322 28.65 117.37 -71.57
C THR A 322 28.30 116.72 -72.93
N THR A 323 27.59 117.33 -73.90
CA THR A 323 27.09 118.74 -74.08
C THR A 323 25.82 118.83 -74.97
N THR A 324 25.05 119.91 -74.81
CA THR A 324 24.15 120.59 -75.79
C THR A 324 23.04 119.88 -76.60
N LEU A 325 21.80 120.35 -76.32
CA LEU A 325 20.72 120.77 -77.26
C LEU A 325 19.84 119.74 -78.01
N LYS A 326 18.54 120.10 -78.07
CA LYS A 326 17.39 119.48 -78.78
C LYS A 326 16.93 118.11 -78.25
N ASP A 327 15.63 117.82 -78.12
CA ASP A 327 14.41 118.65 -78.17
C ASP A 327 13.37 118.17 -77.13
N ALA A 328 12.35 118.98 -76.85
CA ALA A 328 11.57 118.93 -75.59
C ALA A 328 10.51 117.81 -75.44
N SER A 329 10.52 116.75 -76.25
CA SER A 329 9.55 115.63 -76.13
C SER A 329 9.90 114.60 -75.04
N PHE A 330 11.18 114.42 -74.73
CA PHE A 330 11.68 113.29 -73.94
C PHE A 330 11.30 113.25 -72.45
N GLN A 331 10.77 114.34 -71.86
CA GLN A 331 10.44 114.34 -70.43
C GLN A 331 9.25 113.45 -70.08
N HIS A 332 8.22 113.43 -70.92
CA HIS A 332 6.98 112.69 -70.64
C HIS A 332 7.19 111.17 -70.73
N GLU A 333 8.06 110.74 -71.65
CA GLU A 333 8.44 109.34 -71.85
C GLU A 333 9.38 108.85 -70.74
N ARG A 334 10.34 109.67 -70.29
CA ARG A 334 11.16 109.37 -69.10
C ARG A 334 10.32 109.17 -67.84
N GLN A 335 9.29 109.99 -67.63
CA GLN A 335 8.38 109.83 -66.48
C GLN A 335 7.55 108.54 -66.60
N ALA A 336 7.05 108.20 -67.80
CA ALA A 336 6.32 106.96 -68.02
C ALA A 336 7.19 105.70 -67.79
N ILE A 337 8.45 105.72 -68.24
CA ILE A 337 9.42 104.65 -67.98
C ILE A 337 9.68 104.53 -66.48
N SER A 338 9.97 105.63 -65.79
CA SER A 338 10.24 105.62 -64.34
C SER A 338 9.04 105.11 -63.51
N TYR A 339 7.80 105.46 -63.88
CA TYR A 339 6.60 104.90 -63.25
C TYR A 339 6.40 103.40 -63.52
N LYS A 340 6.82 102.91 -64.69
CA LYS A 340 6.79 101.49 -65.04
C LYS A 340 7.83 100.70 -64.26
N GLU A 341 9.05 101.22 -64.16
CA GLU A 341 10.13 100.67 -63.33
C GLU A 341 9.72 100.62 -61.86
N LEU A 342 9.14 101.71 -61.32
CA LEU A 342 8.66 101.77 -59.93
C LEU A 342 7.53 100.76 -59.66
N ARG A 343 6.60 100.56 -60.59
CA ARG A 343 5.60 99.49 -60.48
C ARG A 343 6.24 98.10 -60.53
N GLN A 344 7.24 97.90 -61.38
CA GLN A 344 7.93 96.61 -61.48
C GLN A 344 8.72 96.28 -60.20
N THR A 345 9.37 97.27 -59.56
CA THR A 345 10.02 97.07 -58.25
C THR A 345 9.00 96.85 -57.14
N LEU A 346 7.86 97.56 -57.14
CA LEU A 346 6.77 97.34 -56.17
C LEU A 346 6.22 95.91 -56.27
N ASN A 347 5.91 95.43 -57.48
CA ASN A 347 5.44 94.07 -57.70
C ASN A 347 6.49 93.03 -57.23
N GLN A 348 7.77 93.24 -57.56
CA GLN A 348 8.88 92.38 -57.11
C GLN A 348 9.13 92.40 -55.59
N VAL A 349 8.64 93.42 -54.87
CA VAL A 349 8.64 93.46 -53.39
C VAL A 349 7.39 92.77 -52.84
N GLN A 350 6.23 92.96 -53.46
CA GLN A 350 4.99 92.26 -53.09
C GLN A 350 5.12 90.73 -53.28
N GLU A 351 5.73 90.29 -54.38
CA GLU A 351 6.00 88.89 -54.70
C GLU A 351 6.92 88.25 -53.65
N ARG A 352 8.07 88.88 -53.35
CA ARG A 352 8.96 88.44 -52.26
C ARG A 352 8.30 88.46 -50.88
N ASN A 353 7.43 89.44 -50.60
CA ASN A 353 6.68 89.47 -49.34
C ASN A 353 5.66 88.31 -49.26
N ALA A 354 5.05 87.91 -50.39
CA ALA A 354 4.17 86.75 -50.46
C ALA A 354 4.95 85.42 -50.32
N GLU A 355 6.12 85.30 -50.94
CA GLU A 355 7.04 84.17 -50.74
C GLU A 355 7.44 84.05 -49.25
N MET A 356 7.87 85.15 -48.62
CA MET A 356 8.22 85.18 -47.21
C MET A 356 7.04 84.84 -46.30
N ALA A 357 5.84 85.34 -46.59
CA ALA A 357 4.63 84.98 -45.86
C ALA A 357 4.29 83.48 -46.00
N SER A 358 4.45 82.90 -47.19
CA SER A 358 4.26 81.46 -47.42
C SER A 358 5.29 80.62 -46.67
N GLN A 359 6.55 81.07 -46.62
CA GLN A 359 7.61 80.41 -45.84
C GLN A 359 7.33 80.48 -44.32
N LEU A 360 6.84 81.61 -43.81
CA LEU A 360 6.42 81.74 -42.42
C LEU A 360 5.24 80.82 -42.08
N VAL A 361 4.24 80.70 -42.96
CA VAL A 361 3.13 79.75 -42.79
C VAL A 361 3.62 78.30 -42.81
N SER A 362 4.60 77.95 -43.65
CA SER A 362 5.23 76.62 -43.63
C SER A 362 5.95 76.36 -42.31
N LYS A 363 6.75 77.32 -41.83
CA LYS A 363 7.52 77.19 -40.59
C LYS A 363 6.64 77.15 -39.33
N ASN A 364 5.50 77.84 -39.33
CA ASN A 364 4.50 77.68 -38.28
C ASN A 364 3.92 76.26 -38.29
N LYS A 365 3.56 75.70 -39.45
CA LYS A 365 3.07 74.29 -39.53
C LYS A 365 4.11 73.26 -39.08
N GLU A 366 5.40 73.52 -39.34
CA GLU A 366 6.50 72.69 -38.83
C GLU A 366 6.62 72.78 -37.30
N LEU A 367 6.47 73.98 -36.72
CA LEU A 367 6.42 74.17 -35.26
C LEU A 367 5.18 73.48 -34.65
N ASP A 368 4.00 73.67 -35.24
CA ASP A 368 2.74 73.03 -34.82
C ASP A 368 2.82 71.51 -34.88
N GLN A 369 3.66 70.94 -35.76
CA GLN A 369 3.95 69.51 -35.76
C GLN A 369 4.91 69.13 -34.62
N MET A 370 6.04 69.82 -34.47
CA MET A 370 6.98 69.53 -33.37
C MET A 370 6.36 69.70 -31.97
N TYR A 371 5.40 70.60 -31.77
CA TYR A 371 4.65 70.71 -30.52
C TYR A 371 3.74 69.49 -30.26
N ARG A 372 3.10 68.95 -31.29
CA ARG A 372 2.30 67.71 -31.18
C ARG A 372 3.18 66.48 -30.96
N ASP A 373 4.31 66.40 -31.66
CA ASP A 373 5.29 65.33 -31.46
C ASP A 373 5.88 65.35 -30.04
N LEU A 374 6.13 66.55 -29.49
CA LEU A 374 6.58 66.74 -28.11
C LEU A 374 5.54 66.29 -27.07
N ASP A 375 4.26 66.55 -27.31
CA ASP A 375 3.17 66.13 -26.40
C ASP A 375 2.95 64.61 -26.43
N VAL A 376 3.06 63.98 -27.60
CA VAL A 376 3.06 62.51 -27.75
C VAL A 376 4.28 61.88 -27.06
N MET A 377 5.47 62.50 -27.15
CA MET A 377 6.63 62.05 -26.37
C MET A 377 6.45 62.26 -24.86
N SER A 378 5.80 63.35 -24.44
CA SER A 378 5.51 63.66 -23.04
C SER A 378 4.55 62.64 -22.40
N THR A 379 3.49 62.26 -23.10
CA THR A 379 2.51 61.26 -22.66
C THR A 379 3.12 59.86 -22.59
N SER A 380 3.84 59.41 -23.62
CA SER A 380 4.56 58.12 -23.60
C SER A 380 5.62 58.05 -22.47
N LEU A 381 6.29 59.18 -22.19
CA LEU A 381 7.23 59.31 -21.08
C LEU A 381 6.52 59.36 -19.70
N HIS A 382 5.25 59.74 -19.64
CA HIS A 382 4.43 59.59 -18.43
C HIS A 382 4.01 58.13 -18.22
N GLU A 383 3.54 57.44 -19.27
CA GLU A 383 3.11 56.04 -19.22
C GLU A 383 4.23 55.11 -18.78
N THR A 384 5.41 55.23 -19.39
CA THR A 384 6.60 54.44 -19.01
C THR A 384 7.04 54.71 -17.57
N ARG A 385 6.94 55.97 -17.10
CA ARG A 385 7.14 56.32 -15.68
C ARG A 385 6.08 55.71 -14.75
N GLN A 386 4.84 55.55 -15.20
CA GLN A 386 3.77 54.90 -14.44
C GLN A 386 4.03 53.39 -14.34
N GLN A 387 4.31 52.71 -15.45
CA GLN A 387 4.68 51.29 -15.48
C GLN A 387 5.87 50.97 -14.55
N LEU A 388 6.87 51.86 -14.48
CA LEU A 388 8.00 51.78 -13.55
C LEU A 388 7.58 51.91 -12.08
N ARG A 389 6.61 52.79 -11.75
CA ARG A 389 6.03 52.87 -10.39
C ARG A 389 5.28 51.59 -10.04
N ASP A 390 4.46 51.07 -10.95
CA ASP A 390 3.65 49.88 -10.71
C ASP A 390 4.50 48.63 -10.52
N LYS A 391 5.53 48.43 -11.36
CA LYS A 391 6.52 47.36 -11.16
C LYS A 391 7.36 47.53 -9.89
N THR A 392 7.60 48.77 -9.44
CA THR A 392 8.23 49.02 -8.13
C THR A 392 7.31 48.59 -6.99
N ASN A 393 6.00 48.87 -7.08
CA ASN A 393 5.01 48.47 -6.08
C ASN A 393 4.85 46.94 -6.01
N GLU A 394 4.80 46.26 -7.16
CA GLU A 394 4.80 44.80 -7.30
C GLU A 394 6.04 44.16 -6.66
N CYS A 395 7.23 44.71 -6.94
CA CYS A 395 8.48 44.27 -6.30
C CYS A 395 8.51 44.52 -4.77
N GLN A 396 7.76 45.50 -4.26
CA GLN A 396 7.59 45.67 -2.81
C GLN A 396 6.56 44.68 -2.22
N ALA A 397 5.50 44.34 -2.95
CA ALA A 397 4.52 43.33 -2.52
C ALA A 397 5.19 41.96 -2.36
N LEU A 398 5.89 41.50 -3.40
CA LEU A 398 6.63 40.23 -3.38
C LEU A 398 7.68 40.16 -2.26
N LYS A 399 8.33 41.29 -1.91
CA LYS A 399 9.24 41.36 -0.75
C LYS A 399 8.54 41.20 0.60
N ARG A 400 7.30 41.69 0.74
CA ARG A 400 6.50 41.48 1.96
C ARG A 400 6.02 40.03 2.05
N GLU A 401 5.64 39.42 0.93
CA GLU A 401 5.27 37.99 0.88
C GLU A 401 6.45 37.07 1.22
N LEU A 402 7.64 37.32 0.66
CA LEU A 402 8.85 36.59 1.01
C LEU A 402 9.18 36.72 2.51
N ALA A 403 9.12 37.92 3.08
CA ALA A 403 9.33 38.10 4.51
C ALA A 403 8.30 37.34 5.37
N MET A 404 7.03 37.29 4.96
CA MET A 404 5.99 36.50 5.62
C MET A 404 6.21 34.99 5.49
N ILE A 405 6.80 34.52 4.40
CA ILE A 405 7.19 33.11 4.19
C ILE A 405 8.43 32.76 5.04
N GLU A 406 9.42 33.65 5.12
CA GLU A 406 10.59 33.50 5.98
C GLU A 406 10.20 33.48 7.46
N GLU A 407 9.33 34.40 7.91
CA GLU A 407 8.82 34.38 9.29
C GLU A 407 8.02 33.11 9.59
N ARG A 408 7.18 32.63 8.65
CA ARG A 408 6.50 31.32 8.78
C ARG A 408 7.49 30.16 8.87
N ARG A 409 8.61 30.22 8.16
CA ARG A 409 9.67 29.21 8.17
C ARG A 409 10.48 29.22 9.48
N GLU A 410 10.74 30.38 10.07
CA GLU A 410 11.34 30.49 11.42
C GLU A 410 10.36 30.13 12.53
N ARG A 411 9.04 30.26 12.29
CA ARG A 411 7.97 29.80 13.19
C ARG A 411 7.66 28.30 13.08
N ILE A 412 8.31 27.53 12.21
CA ILE A 412 8.30 26.06 12.30
C ILE A 412 9.03 25.69 13.59
N PRO A 413 8.37 25.10 14.60
CA PRO A 413 9.02 24.82 15.87
C PRO A 413 10.17 23.83 15.67
N THR A 414 11.39 24.26 15.97
CA THR A 414 12.60 23.41 15.96
C THR A 414 12.47 22.17 16.85
N LYS A 415 11.53 22.22 17.80
CA LYS A 415 11.09 21.10 18.65
C LYS A 415 10.56 19.92 17.84
N ASP A 416 9.72 20.14 16.83
CA ASP A 416 9.10 19.05 16.05
C ASP A 416 10.15 18.34 15.19
N ILE A 417 11.08 19.10 14.60
CA ILE A 417 12.24 18.56 13.87
C ILE A 417 13.17 17.81 14.84
N SER A 418 13.40 18.33 16.05
CA SER A 418 14.20 17.65 17.06
C SER A 418 13.52 16.36 17.57
N GLU A 419 12.20 16.34 17.72
CA GLU A 419 11.44 15.16 18.12
C GLU A 419 11.47 14.10 17.01
N LEU A 420 11.34 14.49 15.74
CA LEU A 420 11.52 13.60 14.58
C LEU A 420 12.96 13.05 14.48
N LEU A 421 13.99 13.87 14.70
CA LEU A 421 15.38 13.39 14.72
C LEU A 421 15.64 12.43 15.89
N ASN A 422 14.98 12.63 17.03
CA ASN A 422 15.05 11.71 18.17
C ASN A 422 14.32 10.39 17.89
N THR A 423 13.14 10.39 17.26
CA THR A 423 12.46 9.14 16.87
C THR A 423 13.26 8.37 15.83
N ILE A 424 13.80 9.05 14.81
CA ILE A 424 14.72 8.44 13.82
C ILE A 424 15.98 7.87 14.50
N SER A 425 16.50 8.53 15.53
CA SER A 425 17.67 8.03 16.28
C SER A 425 17.34 6.82 17.15
N ASN A 426 16.12 6.73 17.68
CA ASN A 426 15.68 5.59 18.48
C ASN A 426 15.37 4.37 17.60
N LEU A 427 14.62 4.56 16.51
CA LEU A 427 14.33 3.52 15.51
C LEU A 427 15.61 2.95 14.86
N ARG A 428 16.69 3.74 14.80
CA ARG A 428 18.01 3.24 14.38
C ARG A 428 18.63 2.28 15.39
N ARG A 429 18.63 2.63 16.69
CA ARG A 429 19.13 1.70 17.73
C ARG A 429 18.30 0.43 17.78
N GLU A 430 16.98 0.57 17.81
CA GLU A 430 16.04 -0.56 17.79
C GLU A 430 16.26 -1.49 16.59
N LYS A 431 16.60 -0.95 15.41
CA LYS A 431 17.04 -1.74 14.25
C LYS A 431 18.41 -2.40 14.49
N ASP A 432 19.41 -1.67 14.98
CA ASP A 432 20.76 -2.18 15.22
C ASP A 432 20.76 -3.29 16.31
N ASP A 433 19.86 -3.20 17.29
CA ASP A 433 19.59 -4.18 18.35
C ASP A 433 18.87 -5.43 17.78
N LEU A 434 17.86 -5.25 16.91
CA LEU A 434 17.24 -6.37 16.18
C LEU A 434 18.22 -7.07 15.23
N ASP A 435 19.10 -6.31 14.55
CA ASP A 435 20.18 -6.86 13.73
C ASP A 435 21.25 -7.59 14.57
N LEU A 436 21.29 -7.41 15.90
CA LEU A 436 22.09 -8.21 16.84
C LEU A 436 21.41 -9.53 17.18
N ILE A 437 20.15 -9.47 17.63
CA ILE A 437 19.34 -10.66 17.96
C ILE A 437 19.24 -11.61 16.74
N VAL A 438 19.05 -11.07 15.54
CA VAL A 438 19.01 -11.87 14.29
C VAL A 438 20.36 -12.51 13.96
N ARG A 439 21.50 -11.96 14.40
CA ARG A 439 22.82 -12.61 14.25
C ARG A 439 23.03 -13.70 15.28
N GLU A 440 22.61 -13.47 16.52
CA GLU A 440 22.73 -14.44 17.62
C GLU A 440 21.86 -15.68 17.35
N LEU A 441 20.59 -15.49 17.00
CA LEU A 441 19.69 -16.59 16.60
C LEU A 441 20.19 -17.37 15.37
N ARG A 442 20.88 -16.71 14.43
CA ARG A 442 21.54 -17.40 13.30
C ARG A 442 22.72 -18.23 13.77
N GLN A 443 23.57 -17.70 14.64
CA GLN A 443 24.70 -18.43 15.20
C GLN A 443 24.25 -19.64 16.05
N GLU A 444 23.14 -19.52 16.77
CA GLU A 444 22.51 -20.65 17.48
C GLU A 444 21.95 -21.70 16.50
N LEU A 445 21.30 -21.28 15.41
CA LEU A 445 20.80 -22.19 14.37
C LEU A 445 21.95 -22.91 13.62
N ASP A 446 23.03 -22.19 13.30
CA ASP A 446 24.24 -22.75 12.69
C ASP A 446 24.95 -23.73 13.66
N GLY A 447 24.95 -23.42 14.96
CA GLY A 447 25.46 -24.32 16.00
C GLY A 447 24.62 -25.58 16.18
N ASN A 448 23.29 -25.46 16.20
CA ASN A 448 22.37 -26.59 16.33
C ASN A 448 22.39 -27.49 15.08
N THR A 449 22.40 -26.90 13.88
CA THR A 449 22.55 -27.68 12.63
C THR A 449 23.89 -28.39 12.55
N PHE A 450 25.00 -27.76 12.99
CA PHE A 450 26.29 -28.44 13.12
C PHE A 450 26.24 -29.59 14.14
N SER A 451 25.57 -29.40 15.28
CA SER A 451 25.38 -30.47 16.29
C SER A 451 24.61 -31.67 15.70
N HIS A 452 23.46 -31.42 15.06
CA HIS A 452 22.66 -32.45 14.40
C HIS A 452 23.42 -33.14 13.25
N GLN A 453 24.21 -32.41 12.46
CA GLN A 453 25.03 -33.01 11.41
C GLN A 453 26.10 -33.95 11.99
N ASN A 454 26.72 -33.60 13.12
CA ASN A 454 27.65 -34.50 13.83
C ASN A 454 26.94 -35.71 14.47
N GLU A 455 25.67 -35.58 14.85
CA GLU A 455 24.86 -36.70 15.35
C GLU A 455 24.48 -37.67 14.22
N ILE A 456 24.04 -37.14 13.08
CA ILE A 456 23.79 -37.91 11.85
C ILE A 456 25.06 -38.69 11.45
N ILE A 457 26.23 -38.03 11.40
CA ILE A 457 27.51 -38.67 11.06
C ILE A 457 27.95 -39.77 12.07
N LYS A 458 27.44 -39.76 13.31
CA LYS A 458 27.63 -40.89 14.25
C LYS A 458 26.68 -42.05 13.93
N LEU A 459 25.40 -41.73 13.67
CA LEU A 459 24.37 -42.72 13.38
C LEU A 459 24.64 -43.44 12.05
N GLU A 460 25.09 -42.72 11.03
CA GLU A 460 25.58 -43.28 9.75
C GLU A 460 26.68 -44.33 10.01
N LYS A 461 27.70 -43.99 10.80
CA LYS A 461 28.79 -44.93 11.16
C LYS A 461 28.35 -46.11 12.02
N GLU A 462 27.31 -45.95 12.83
CA GLU A 462 26.73 -47.06 13.60
C GLU A 462 25.89 -47.98 12.69
N ILE A 463 25.24 -47.44 11.66
CA ILE A 463 24.58 -48.22 10.61
C ILE A 463 25.63 -48.98 9.79
N ASP A 464 26.67 -48.31 9.27
CA ASP A 464 27.78 -48.93 8.55
C ASP A 464 28.36 -50.14 9.33
N SER A 465 28.63 -49.94 10.63
CA SER A 465 29.17 -50.99 11.51
C SER A 465 28.22 -52.17 11.70
N ARG A 466 26.91 -51.92 11.75
CA ARG A 466 25.88 -52.97 11.90
C ARG A 466 25.62 -53.70 10.58
N GLU A 467 25.71 -53.04 9.44
CA GLU A 467 25.70 -53.69 8.12
C GLU A 467 26.92 -54.59 7.94
N GLU A 468 28.11 -54.13 8.37
CA GLU A 468 29.31 -54.96 8.44
C GLU A 468 29.15 -56.19 9.36
N GLU A 469 28.44 -56.08 10.48
CA GLU A 469 28.10 -57.22 11.34
C GLU A 469 27.07 -58.16 10.71
N PHE A 470 26.06 -57.62 10.01
CA PHE A 470 25.03 -58.39 9.32
C PHE A 470 25.63 -59.25 8.19
N ILE A 471 26.51 -58.67 7.37
CA ILE A 471 27.24 -59.40 6.31
C ILE A 471 28.06 -60.57 6.91
N LYS A 472 28.71 -60.37 8.06
CA LYS A 472 29.46 -61.42 8.77
C LYS A 472 28.55 -62.52 9.34
N LEU A 473 27.28 -62.23 9.63
CA LEU A 473 26.28 -63.21 10.04
C LEU A 473 25.72 -63.97 8.83
N GLU A 474 25.42 -63.31 7.71
CA GLU A 474 25.01 -63.98 6.47
C GLU A 474 26.08 -64.97 5.98
N GLU A 475 27.36 -64.58 6.04
CA GLU A 475 28.48 -65.45 5.66
C GLU A 475 28.64 -66.66 6.61
N GLN A 476 28.17 -66.57 7.86
CA GLN A 476 28.11 -67.70 8.80
C GLN A 476 26.91 -68.61 8.51
N VAL A 477 25.72 -68.04 8.27
CA VAL A 477 24.52 -68.79 7.89
C VAL A 477 24.77 -69.59 6.61
N LEU A 478 25.43 -69.00 5.60
CA LEU A 478 25.78 -69.68 4.36
C LEU A 478 26.64 -70.92 4.60
N LYS A 479 27.65 -70.83 5.48
CA LYS A 479 28.54 -71.96 5.85
C LYS A 479 27.79 -73.07 6.58
N VAL A 480 26.75 -72.74 7.37
CA VAL A 480 25.86 -73.71 8.01
C VAL A 480 24.97 -74.41 6.98
N VAL A 481 24.41 -73.68 6.01
CA VAL A 481 23.61 -74.25 4.91
C VAL A 481 24.45 -75.19 4.05
N GLU A 482 25.65 -74.79 3.61
CA GLU A 482 26.59 -75.68 2.93
C GLU A 482 26.95 -76.91 3.78
N GLY A 483 26.99 -76.77 5.11
CA GLY A 483 27.19 -77.87 6.06
C GLY A 483 26.04 -78.88 6.01
N ALA A 484 24.79 -78.40 6.07
CA ALA A 484 23.58 -79.21 6.02
C ALA A 484 23.45 -79.97 4.69
N GLU A 485 23.68 -79.32 3.54
CA GLU A 485 23.65 -79.98 2.22
C GLU A 485 24.67 -81.13 2.12
N ARG A 486 25.87 -80.95 2.68
CA ARG A 486 26.91 -82.00 2.73
C ARG A 486 26.55 -83.16 3.66
N LEU A 487 25.76 -82.93 4.71
CA LEU A 487 25.23 -83.98 5.57
C LEU A 487 24.10 -84.75 4.88
N GLU A 488 23.16 -84.06 4.23
CA GLU A 488 22.07 -84.68 3.46
C GLU A 488 22.60 -85.53 2.29
N ALA A 489 23.66 -85.08 1.61
CA ALA A 489 24.36 -85.87 0.59
C ALA A 489 24.98 -87.16 1.16
N ARG A 490 25.58 -87.09 2.36
CA ARG A 490 26.11 -88.26 3.09
C ARG A 490 25.01 -89.21 3.55
N GLU A 491 23.84 -88.71 3.90
CA GLU A 491 22.70 -89.55 4.29
C GLU A 491 22.17 -90.34 3.09
N LYS A 492 22.03 -89.70 1.93
CA LYS A 492 21.69 -90.37 0.65
C LYS A 492 22.72 -91.44 0.26
N GLU A 493 24.00 -91.22 0.55
CA GLU A 493 25.06 -92.24 0.38
C GLU A 493 24.90 -93.41 1.38
N LYS A 494 24.63 -93.13 2.66
CA LYS A 494 24.34 -94.17 3.68
C LYS A 494 23.15 -95.04 3.25
N ASP A 495 22.07 -94.46 2.75
CA ASP A 495 20.89 -95.20 2.29
C ASP A 495 21.17 -96.11 1.08
N LEU A 496 22.02 -95.66 0.16
CA LEU A 496 22.50 -96.49 -0.94
C LEU A 496 23.31 -97.70 -0.43
N VAL A 497 24.21 -97.48 0.52
CA VAL A 497 25.00 -98.53 1.17
C VAL A 497 24.11 -99.49 1.98
N ILE A 498 23.14 -98.98 2.73
CA ILE A 498 22.14 -99.76 3.48
C ILE A 498 21.31 -100.63 2.52
N SER A 499 20.90 -100.09 1.38
CA SER A 499 20.18 -100.83 0.33
C SER A 499 21.03 -101.94 -0.27
N GLU A 500 22.32 -101.69 -0.53
CA GLU A 500 23.24 -102.70 -1.05
C GLU A 500 23.61 -103.77 -0.02
N LEU A 501 23.68 -103.42 1.28
CA LEU A 501 23.86 -104.35 2.39
C LEU A 501 22.63 -105.24 2.59
N ARG A 502 21.41 -104.70 2.50
CA ARG A 502 20.17 -105.49 2.51
C ARG A 502 20.16 -106.50 1.36
N ARG A 503 20.52 -106.08 0.14
CA ARG A 503 20.67 -106.94 -1.05
C ARG A 503 21.72 -108.04 -0.87
N LYS A 504 22.82 -107.76 -0.15
CA LYS A 504 23.85 -108.76 0.20
C LYS A 504 23.35 -109.75 1.26
N LEU A 505 22.57 -109.27 2.25
CA LEU A 505 21.99 -110.10 3.32
C LEU A 505 20.96 -111.12 2.80
N GLU A 506 20.15 -110.75 1.79
CA GLU A 506 19.26 -111.71 1.11
C GLU A 506 20.02 -112.82 0.37
N HIS A 507 21.24 -112.53 -0.11
CA HIS A 507 22.04 -113.49 -0.87
C HIS A 507 22.78 -114.50 0.00
N THR A 508 23.10 -114.16 1.26
CA THR A 508 23.78 -115.05 2.21
C THR A 508 22.84 -116.00 2.96
N GLY A 509 21.53 -115.92 2.73
CA GLY A 509 20.49 -116.76 3.35
C GLY A 509 20.52 -118.27 3.03
N ARG A 510 21.57 -118.78 2.37
CA ARG A 510 21.79 -120.21 2.09
C ARG A 510 23.23 -120.63 2.35
N HIS A 511 23.55 -121.01 3.59
CA HIS A 511 24.17 -122.29 3.98
C HIS A 511 24.22 -122.35 5.51
N ARG A 512 24.29 -123.55 6.11
CA ARG A 512 24.21 -123.74 7.57
C ARG A 512 25.44 -124.45 8.12
N LYS A 513 25.93 -123.91 9.25
CA LYS A 513 26.70 -124.57 10.32
C LYS A 513 28.07 -125.15 9.95
N GLU A 514 29.10 -124.49 10.48
CA GLU A 514 30.24 -125.16 11.11
C GLU A 514 30.69 -124.34 12.34
N ASP A 515 31.06 -125.05 13.40
CA ASP A 515 31.77 -124.70 14.64
C ASP A 515 31.37 -123.51 15.54
N SER A 516 30.92 -123.85 16.75
CA SER A 516 30.49 -122.93 17.82
C SER A 516 31.62 -122.20 18.58
N MET A 517 32.86 -122.27 18.10
CA MET A 517 33.99 -121.49 18.60
C MET A 517 34.13 -120.21 17.78
N ASP A 518 34.08 -120.37 16.46
CA ASP A 518 33.94 -119.29 15.48
C ASP A 518 32.70 -118.45 15.75
N GLU A 519 31.57 -119.08 16.09
CA GLU A 519 30.34 -118.36 16.47
C GLU A 519 30.56 -117.41 17.66
N ILE A 520 31.40 -117.78 18.65
CA ILE A 520 31.71 -116.93 19.80
C ILE A 520 32.67 -115.79 19.41
N GLN A 521 33.62 -116.03 18.49
CA GLN A 521 34.48 -114.96 17.97
C GLN A 521 33.73 -114.00 17.05
N ARG A 522 32.81 -114.50 16.22
CA ARG A 522 31.89 -113.71 15.40
C ARG A 522 30.95 -112.89 16.28
N LEU A 523 30.28 -113.50 17.26
CA LEU A 523 29.43 -112.77 18.22
C LEU A 523 30.21 -111.73 19.03
N ARG A 524 31.50 -111.96 19.36
CA ARG A 524 32.36 -110.94 19.96
C ARG A 524 32.69 -109.80 18.98
N GLN A 525 32.98 -110.12 17.73
CA GLN A 525 33.23 -109.12 16.68
C GLN A 525 31.97 -108.31 16.38
N ASP A 526 30.80 -108.96 16.34
CA ASP A 526 29.49 -108.34 16.16
C ASP A 526 29.12 -107.50 17.38
N ILE A 527 29.43 -107.93 18.62
CA ILE A 527 29.28 -107.11 19.82
C ILE A 527 30.16 -105.87 19.71
N ILE A 528 31.43 -105.98 19.31
CA ILE A 528 32.32 -104.82 19.11
C ILE A 528 31.77 -103.88 18.02
N ILE A 529 31.31 -104.41 16.89
CA ILE A 529 30.68 -103.63 15.81
C ILE A 529 29.37 -102.97 16.28
N LYS A 530 28.63 -103.62 17.19
CA LYS A 530 27.44 -103.03 17.81
C LYS A 530 27.79 -102.01 18.88
N GLU A 531 28.89 -102.17 19.61
CA GLU A 531 29.41 -101.19 20.57
C GLU A 531 29.92 -99.94 19.85
N THR A 532 30.61 -100.07 18.70
CA THR A 532 30.98 -98.89 17.88
C THR A 532 29.75 -98.24 17.25
N GLN A 533 28.78 -98.99 16.71
CA GLN A 533 27.52 -98.42 16.22
C GLN A 533 26.71 -97.74 17.33
N ILE A 534 26.72 -98.27 18.55
CA ILE A 534 26.10 -97.63 19.73
C ILE A 534 26.88 -96.38 20.17
N ALA A 535 28.19 -96.32 19.96
CA ALA A 535 28.97 -95.10 20.19
C ALA A 535 28.67 -94.03 19.11
N GLU A 536 28.71 -94.39 17.84
CA GLU A 536 28.36 -93.51 16.70
C GLU A 536 26.93 -92.97 16.83
N HIS A 537 25.96 -93.79 17.24
CA HIS A 537 24.58 -93.34 17.49
C HIS A 537 24.42 -92.51 18.77
N ARG A 538 25.34 -92.60 19.75
CA ARG A 538 25.36 -91.70 20.90
C ARG A 538 25.96 -90.35 20.55
N GLU A 539 27.02 -90.34 19.76
CA GLU A 539 27.63 -89.12 19.21
C GLU A 539 26.60 -88.35 18.37
N GLN A 540 25.89 -89.04 17.47
CA GLN A 540 24.75 -88.48 16.72
C GLN A 540 23.63 -87.93 17.62
N LEU A 541 23.30 -88.63 18.72
CA LEU A 541 22.31 -88.15 19.70
C LEU A 541 22.82 -86.97 20.55
N GLU A 542 24.13 -86.78 20.69
CA GLU A 542 24.71 -85.61 21.37
C GLU A 542 24.72 -84.40 20.42
N ASP A 543 25.04 -84.61 19.13
CA ASP A 543 24.95 -83.62 18.06
C ASP A 543 23.50 -83.15 17.82
N GLU A 544 22.54 -84.07 17.72
CA GLU A 544 21.10 -83.78 17.62
C GLU A 544 20.61 -82.94 18.83
N ARG A 545 21.14 -83.21 20.03
CA ARG A 545 20.82 -82.42 21.23
C ARG A 545 21.47 -81.04 21.20
N LEU A 546 22.65 -80.90 20.61
CA LEU A 546 23.28 -79.58 20.44
C LEU A 546 22.45 -78.72 19.48
N CYS A 547 22.19 -79.23 18.26
CA CYS A 547 21.35 -78.56 17.28
C CYS A 547 19.95 -78.26 17.81
N LYS A 548 19.39 -79.12 18.67
CA LYS A 548 18.12 -78.83 19.33
C LYS A 548 18.21 -77.62 20.28
N ASN A 549 19.27 -77.48 21.08
CA ASN A 549 19.40 -76.32 21.96
C ASN A 549 19.47 -75.02 21.15
N ASP A 550 20.21 -75.04 20.03
CA ASP A 550 20.33 -73.90 19.12
C ASP A 550 18.96 -73.53 18.49
N ILE A 551 18.16 -74.54 18.13
CA ILE A 551 16.77 -74.35 17.65
C ILE A 551 15.88 -73.79 18.77
N ASP A 552 15.92 -74.35 19.99
CA ASP A 552 15.13 -73.89 21.14
C ASP A 552 15.47 -72.41 21.49
N GLU A 553 16.74 -71.98 21.32
CA GLU A 553 17.16 -70.58 21.50
C GLU A 553 16.73 -69.66 20.34
N LEU A 554 16.84 -70.11 19.07
CA LEU A 554 16.35 -69.38 17.91
C LEU A 554 14.82 -69.21 17.94
N GLU A 555 14.06 -70.22 18.38
CA GLU A 555 12.63 -70.10 18.64
C GLU A 555 12.36 -69.04 19.71
N GLN A 556 13.14 -69.03 20.80
CA GLN A 556 12.99 -68.03 21.86
C GLN A 556 13.24 -66.61 21.34
N GLN A 557 14.29 -66.39 20.54
CA GLN A 557 14.55 -65.10 19.87
C GLN A 557 13.42 -64.71 18.92
N LEU A 558 12.87 -65.65 18.14
CA LEU A 558 11.71 -65.43 17.27
C LEU A 558 10.45 -65.06 18.06
N THR A 559 10.19 -65.66 19.22
CA THR A 559 9.04 -65.27 20.07
C THR A 559 9.20 -63.85 20.60
N LYS A 560 10.41 -63.45 20.98
CA LYS A 560 10.72 -62.08 21.41
C LYS A 560 10.49 -61.07 20.28
N MET A 561 11.07 -61.29 19.10
CA MET A 561 10.86 -60.40 17.94
C MET A 561 9.38 -60.29 17.56
N ARG A 562 8.61 -61.39 17.62
CA ARG A 562 7.15 -61.37 17.38
C ARG A 562 6.37 -60.59 18.45
N GLN A 563 6.90 -60.45 19.67
CA GLN A 563 6.30 -59.63 20.71
C GLN A 563 6.69 -58.15 20.55
N ASP A 564 7.96 -57.87 20.23
CA ASP A 564 8.46 -56.52 19.96
C ASP A 564 7.76 -55.89 18.74
N VAL A 565 7.50 -56.67 17.68
CA VAL A 565 6.70 -56.25 16.51
C VAL A 565 5.27 -55.89 16.93
N LYS A 566 4.59 -56.73 17.71
CA LYS A 566 3.22 -56.45 18.19
C LYS A 566 3.13 -55.19 19.06
N GLN A 567 4.16 -54.89 19.84
CA GLN A 567 4.24 -53.65 20.61
C GLN A 567 4.39 -52.43 19.70
N LYS A 568 5.15 -52.54 18.61
CA LYS A 568 5.23 -51.49 17.58
C LYS A 568 3.93 -51.34 16.78
N GLU A 569 3.27 -52.44 16.40
CA GLU A 569 1.96 -52.42 15.74
C GLU A 569 0.90 -51.68 16.59
N ALA A 570 0.87 -51.93 17.91
CA ALA A 570 -0.03 -51.22 18.83
C ALA A 570 0.32 -49.72 18.94
N CYS A 571 1.60 -49.39 19.09
CA CYS A 571 2.06 -47.99 19.15
C CYS A 571 1.79 -47.21 17.86
N ILE A 572 1.87 -47.87 16.69
CA ILE A 572 1.48 -47.27 15.41
C ILE A 572 -0.03 -46.98 15.40
N GLN A 573 -0.87 -47.92 15.85
CA GLN A 573 -2.33 -47.70 15.93
C GLN A 573 -2.73 -46.57 16.89
N GLU A 574 -1.98 -46.39 17.99
CA GLU A 574 -2.17 -45.25 18.90
C GLU A 574 -1.82 -43.92 18.22
N LEU A 575 -0.69 -43.86 17.48
CA LEU A 575 -0.27 -42.68 16.72
C LEU A 575 -1.18 -42.37 15.51
N GLU A 576 -1.72 -43.40 14.85
CA GLU A 576 -2.72 -43.26 13.78
C GLU A 576 -4.01 -42.64 14.34
N ALA A 577 -4.48 -43.07 15.51
CA ALA A 577 -5.67 -42.50 16.16
C ALA A 577 -5.44 -41.06 16.68
N GLU A 578 -4.24 -40.72 17.15
CA GLU A 578 -3.87 -39.34 17.48
C GLU A 578 -3.83 -38.45 16.22
N LEU A 579 -3.30 -38.96 15.12
CA LEU A 579 -3.27 -38.24 13.83
C LEU A 579 -4.69 -38.00 13.30
N ASP A 580 -5.56 -39.01 13.29
CA ASP A 580 -6.95 -38.89 12.87
C ASP A 580 -7.66 -37.78 13.68
N TYR A 581 -7.56 -37.80 15.01
CA TYR A 581 -8.13 -36.78 15.90
C TYR A 581 -7.62 -35.36 15.59
N VAL A 582 -6.32 -35.20 15.31
CA VAL A 582 -5.75 -33.91 14.89
C VAL A 582 -6.29 -33.48 13.51
N THR A 583 -6.47 -34.40 12.56
CA THR A 583 -7.06 -34.05 11.25
C THR A 583 -8.54 -33.69 11.35
N GLU A 584 -9.34 -34.33 12.21
CA GLU A 584 -10.72 -33.91 12.48
C GLU A 584 -10.76 -32.48 13.06
N GLY A 585 -9.90 -32.17 14.03
CA GLY A 585 -9.77 -30.82 14.58
C GLY A 585 -9.36 -29.76 13.55
N LEU A 586 -8.43 -30.08 12.65
CA LEU A 586 -8.02 -29.21 11.55
C LEU A 586 -9.14 -29.02 10.50
N ASN A 587 -9.95 -30.05 10.23
CA ASN A 587 -11.09 -29.96 9.34
C ASN A 587 -12.23 -29.12 9.94
N GLU A 588 -12.50 -29.26 11.25
CA GLU A 588 -13.42 -28.35 11.95
C GLU A 588 -12.94 -26.89 11.92
N ALA A 589 -11.64 -26.64 12.17
CA ALA A 589 -11.08 -25.30 12.12
C ALA A 589 -11.20 -24.70 10.71
N ARG A 590 -10.84 -25.46 9.68
CA ARG A 590 -11.01 -25.09 8.26
C ARG A 590 -12.46 -24.71 7.96
N ALA A 591 -13.44 -25.51 8.38
CA ALA A 591 -14.85 -25.24 8.12
C ALA A 591 -15.31 -23.91 8.74
N ARG A 592 -14.88 -23.61 9.97
CA ARG A 592 -15.18 -22.33 10.65
C ARG A 592 -14.61 -21.14 9.87
N TYR A 593 -13.33 -21.20 9.48
CA TYR A 593 -12.71 -20.15 8.67
C TYR A 593 -13.35 -19.98 7.28
N GLU A 594 -13.86 -21.07 6.68
CA GLU A 594 -14.59 -21.01 5.41
C GLU A 594 -15.95 -20.30 5.55
N ASP A 595 -16.64 -20.47 6.68
CA ASP A 595 -17.89 -19.78 6.97
C ASP A 595 -17.67 -18.31 7.37
N ASP A 596 -16.64 -18.01 8.16
CA ASP A 596 -16.21 -16.63 8.45
C ASP A 596 -15.84 -15.87 7.16
N LEU A 597 -15.19 -16.56 6.20
CA LEU A 597 -14.86 -16.00 4.88
C LEU A 597 -16.12 -15.64 4.10
N LYS A 598 -17.13 -16.53 4.05
CA LYS A 598 -18.42 -16.27 3.37
C LYS A 598 -19.15 -15.07 3.98
N ASP A 599 -19.09 -14.90 5.30
CA ASP A 599 -19.73 -13.79 5.98
C ASP A 599 -18.97 -12.46 5.80
N LEU A 600 -17.65 -12.49 5.62
CA LEU A 600 -16.85 -11.35 5.18
C LEU A 600 -17.11 -10.99 3.71
N GLU A 601 -17.21 -11.96 2.80
CA GLU A 601 -17.60 -11.74 1.40
C GLU A 601 -18.99 -11.10 1.31
N ARG A 602 -19.96 -11.61 2.09
CA ARG A 602 -21.31 -11.03 2.19
C ARG A 602 -21.25 -9.56 2.63
N GLN A 603 -20.47 -9.22 3.66
CA GLN A 603 -20.26 -7.84 4.10
C GLN A 603 -19.63 -6.95 3.02
N VAL A 604 -18.64 -7.46 2.28
CA VAL A 604 -18.01 -6.72 1.16
C VAL A 604 -19.04 -6.44 0.05
N THR A 605 -19.84 -7.43 -0.35
CA THR A 605 -20.86 -7.22 -1.40
C THR A 605 -21.93 -6.19 -1.01
N GLU A 606 -22.27 -6.11 0.29
CA GLU A 606 -23.20 -5.10 0.81
C GLU A 606 -22.58 -3.70 0.84
N ILE A 607 -21.31 -3.57 1.25
CA ILE A 607 -20.57 -2.30 1.18
C ILE A 607 -20.45 -1.81 -0.27
N GLU A 608 -20.15 -2.70 -1.23
CA GLU A 608 -20.17 -2.34 -2.65
C GLU A 608 -21.56 -1.91 -3.12
N ARG A 609 -22.63 -2.56 -2.65
CA ARG A 609 -24.02 -2.20 -2.96
C ARG A 609 -24.32 -0.78 -2.47
N GLU A 610 -23.93 -0.43 -1.25
CA GLU A 610 -24.07 0.95 -0.74
C GLU A 610 -23.21 1.97 -1.51
N ILE A 611 -22.00 1.61 -1.95
CA ILE A 611 -21.14 2.50 -2.75
C ILE A 611 -21.83 2.80 -4.08
N ARG A 612 -22.33 1.78 -4.79
CA ARG A 612 -23.09 1.96 -6.04
C ARG A 612 -24.33 2.85 -5.84
N GLU A 613 -25.04 2.73 -4.71
CA GLU A 613 -26.13 3.68 -4.36
C GLU A 613 -25.64 5.12 -4.14
N ARG A 614 -24.49 5.30 -3.48
CA ARG A 614 -23.89 6.63 -3.23
C ARG A 614 -23.46 7.27 -4.55
N ASP A 615 -22.86 6.51 -5.46
CA ASP A 615 -22.44 7.00 -6.78
C ASP A 615 -23.65 7.46 -7.63
N VAL A 616 -24.76 6.69 -7.62
CA VAL A 616 -26.01 7.09 -8.29
C VAL A 616 -26.60 8.38 -7.67
N ARG A 617 -26.53 8.55 -6.34
CA ARG A 617 -26.96 9.79 -5.67
C ARG A 617 -26.05 10.97 -6.04
N ILE A 618 -24.73 10.76 -6.15
CA ILE A 618 -23.77 11.79 -6.57
C ILE A 618 -24.09 12.23 -8.00
N ALA A 619 -24.20 11.31 -8.96
CA ALA A 619 -24.53 11.64 -10.35
C ALA A 619 -25.87 12.39 -10.48
N SER A 620 -26.88 12.04 -9.68
CA SER A 620 -28.15 12.77 -9.64
C SER A 620 -28.00 14.19 -9.09
N LEU A 621 -27.17 14.42 -8.07
CA LEU A 621 -26.90 15.74 -7.51
C LEU A 621 -26.04 16.59 -8.45
N GLU A 622 -25.09 15.99 -9.15
CA GLU A 622 -24.28 16.65 -10.19
C GLU A 622 -25.16 17.13 -11.35
N GLY A 623 -26.07 16.28 -11.86
CA GLY A 623 -27.05 16.68 -12.88
C GLY A 623 -28.00 17.78 -12.43
N HIS A 624 -28.40 17.81 -11.14
CA HIS A 624 -29.17 18.92 -10.58
C HIS A 624 -28.36 20.22 -10.49
N LEU A 625 -27.07 20.15 -10.11
CA LEU A 625 -26.18 21.30 -10.05
C LEU A 625 -25.85 21.86 -11.44
N GLU A 626 -25.65 20.98 -12.42
CA GLU A 626 -25.46 21.38 -13.82
C GLU A 626 -26.71 22.09 -14.34
N ALA A 627 -27.91 21.49 -14.20
CA ALA A 627 -29.17 22.12 -14.59
C ALA A 627 -29.42 23.46 -13.88
N GLN A 628 -29.00 23.61 -12.62
CA GLN A 628 -29.08 24.88 -11.88
C GLN A 628 -28.07 25.91 -12.42
N ALA A 629 -26.82 25.53 -12.69
CA ALA A 629 -25.82 26.42 -13.28
C ALA A 629 -26.30 26.94 -14.63
N ASP A 630 -26.83 26.04 -15.45
CA ASP A 630 -27.39 26.28 -16.78
C ASP A 630 -28.62 27.20 -16.72
N ALA A 631 -29.50 27.04 -15.73
CA ALA A 631 -30.59 27.97 -15.44
C ALA A 631 -30.09 29.37 -15.08
N THR A 632 -29.14 29.50 -14.12
CA THR A 632 -28.59 30.81 -13.75
C THR A 632 -27.82 31.49 -14.89
N GLN A 633 -27.27 30.72 -15.84
CA GLN A 633 -26.62 31.30 -17.01
C GLN A 633 -27.64 31.80 -18.03
N ARG A 634 -28.79 31.14 -18.20
CA ARG A 634 -29.92 31.67 -18.99
C ARG A 634 -30.45 32.97 -18.40
N GLU A 635 -30.62 33.04 -17.07
CA GLU A 635 -31.01 34.27 -16.36
C GLU A 635 -29.99 35.41 -16.58
N ARG A 636 -28.68 35.13 -16.46
CA ARG A 636 -27.63 36.13 -16.77
C ARG A 636 -27.68 36.61 -18.22
N ASN A 637 -27.93 35.71 -19.18
CA ASN A 637 -28.02 36.07 -20.59
C ASN A 637 -29.24 36.98 -20.85
N ILE A 638 -30.41 36.65 -20.28
CA ILE A 638 -31.62 37.49 -20.36
C ILE A 638 -31.35 38.87 -19.75
N HIS A 639 -30.75 38.94 -18.56
CA HIS A 639 -30.39 40.23 -17.95
C HIS A 639 -29.34 41.02 -18.76
N ALA A 640 -28.44 40.36 -19.48
CA ALA A 640 -27.51 41.02 -20.39
C ALA A 640 -28.21 41.58 -21.63
N GLU A 641 -29.21 40.89 -22.17
CA GLU A 641 -30.08 41.40 -23.25
C GLU A 641 -30.95 42.57 -22.75
N GLU A 642 -31.55 42.48 -21.56
CA GLU A 642 -32.30 43.57 -20.92
C GLU A 642 -31.42 44.82 -20.68
N ILE A 643 -30.19 44.64 -20.20
CA ILE A 643 -29.22 45.73 -20.03
C ILE A 643 -28.88 46.36 -21.38
N LYS A 644 -28.63 45.54 -22.42
CA LYS A 644 -28.31 46.04 -23.74
C LYS A 644 -29.48 46.81 -24.37
N ASP A 645 -30.71 46.31 -24.26
CA ASP A 645 -31.91 47.03 -24.73
C ASP A 645 -32.10 48.37 -23.99
N LEU A 646 -31.74 48.44 -22.70
CA LEU A 646 -31.69 49.69 -21.94
C LEU A 646 -30.54 50.61 -22.39
N GLU A 647 -29.36 50.07 -22.71
CA GLU A 647 -28.22 50.83 -23.26
C GLU A 647 -28.54 51.40 -24.66
N ASP A 648 -29.06 50.61 -25.59
CA ASP A 648 -29.50 51.05 -26.93
C ASP A 648 -30.61 52.11 -26.80
N LYS A 649 -31.53 51.94 -25.84
CA LYS A 649 -32.55 52.96 -25.52
C LYS A 649 -31.95 54.23 -24.94
N ILE A 650 -30.97 54.15 -24.03
CA ILE A 650 -30.24 55.32 -23.50
C ILE A 650 -29.47 56.03 -24.61
N HIS A 651 -28.86 55.31 -25.56
CA HIS A 651 -28.22 55.91 -26.73
C HIS A 651 -29.23 56.65 -27.60
N SER A 652 -30.39 56.05 -27.91
CA SER A 652 -31.46 56.72 -28.68
C SER A 652 -32.04 57.95 -27.96
N LEU A 653 -32.14 57.91 -26.63
CA LEU A 653 -32.51 59.06 -25.80
C LEU A 653 -31.39 60.12 -25.78
N GLY A 654 -30.12 59.72 -25.86
CA GLY A 654 -28.98 60.62 -26.01
C GLY A 654 -28.86 61.25 -27.40
N ASP A 655 -29.23 60.52 -28.47
CA ASP A 655 -29.34 61.06 -29.83
C ASP A 655 -30.47 62.07 -29.93
N THR A 656 -31.67 61.73 -29.43
CA THR A 656 -32.79 62.67 -29.38
C THR A 656 -32.52 63.83 -28.41
N LEU A 657 -31.80 63.63 -27.30
CA LEU A 657 -31.34 64.74 -26.46
C LEU A 657 -30.39 65.65 -27.22
N ARG A 658 -29.39 65.14 -27.95
CA ARG A 658 -28.49 65.95 -28.78
C ARG A 658 -29.22 66.66 -29.92
N GLU A 659 -30.22 66.03 -30.54
CA GLU A 659 -31.11 66.71 -31.49
C GLU A 659 -31.92 67.82 -30.80
N LYS A 660 -32.42 67.58 -29.58
CA LYS A 660 -33.12 68.60 -28.79
C LYS A 660 -32.20 69.68 -28.25
N GLU A 661 -30.92 69.42 -28.00
CA GLU A 661 -29.91 70.43 -27.65
C GLU A 661 -29.53 71.28 -28.86
N LEU A 662 -29.50 70.71 -30.06
CA LEU A 662 -29.35 71.46 -31.32
C LEU A 662 -30.61 72.29 -31.63
N MET A 663 -31.81 71.71 -31.47
CA MET A 663 -33.07 72.46 -31.56
C MET A 663 -33.18 73.53 -30.49
N LEU A 664 -32.77 73.26 -29.25
CA LEU A 664 -32.75 74.24 -28.14
C LEU A 664 -31.66 75.28 -28.35
N SER A 665 -30.52 74.98 -28.96
CA SER A 665 -29.53 75.99 -29.34
C SER A 665 -30.08 76.92 -30.43
N SER A 666 -30.74 76.36 -31.44
CA SER A 666 -31.45 77.12 -32.48
C SER A 666 -32.59 77.94 -31.89
N MET A 667 -33.41 77.34 -31.02
CA MET A 667 -34.50 78.00 -30.34
C MET A 667 -34.01 79.00 -29.30
N GLN A 668 -32.84 78.84 -28.68
CA GLN A 668 -32.25 79.80 -27.74
C GLN A 668 -31.70 81.01 -28.49
N VAL A 669 -31.19 80.85 -29.72
CA VAL A 669 -30.93 81.96 -30.64
C VAL A 669 -32.22 82.68 -31.03
N GLN A 670 -33.37 81.99 -31.11
CA GLN A 670 -34.70 82.61 -31.33
C GLN A 670 -35.35 83.16 -30.04
N HIS A 671 -35.06 82.59 -28.86
CA HIS A 671 -35.65 82.94 -27.56
C HIS A 671 -34.87 84.06 -26.87
N GLN A 672 -33.58 84.21 -27.18
CA GLN A 672 -32.84 85.47 -27.01
C GLN A 672 -33.46 86.64 -27.80
N GLN A 673 -34.40 86.38 -28.73
CA GLN A 673 -35.24 87.41 -29.37
C GLN A 673 -36.68 87.47 -28.80
N GLN A 674 -37.14 86.47 -28.03
CA GLN A 674 -38.49 86.36 -27.47
C GLN A 674 -38.55 85.56 -26.15
N MET A 675 -38.13 86.17 -25.04
CA MET A 675 -38.35 85.64 -23.68
C MET A 675 -39.85 85.54 -23.32
N VAL A 676 -40.25 84.54 -22.52
CA VAL A 676 -41.20 84.66 -21.38
C VAL A 676 -41.43 83.32 -20.66
N THR A 677 -41.27 83.33 -19.33
CA THR A 677 -41.71 82.42 -18.23
C THR A 677 -41.73 80.90 -18.40
N GLU A 678 -41.12 80.22 -17.42
CA GLU A 678 -41.12 78.77 -17.22
C GLU A 678 -41.25 78.48 -15.71
N GLU A 679 -42.41 77.99 -15.23
CA GLU A 679 -42.64 77.71 -13.79
C GLU A 679 -43.24 76.31 -13.51
N ASP A 680 -43.97 75.69 -14.44
CA ASP A 680 -44.63 74.40 -14.21
C ASP A 680 -43.66 73.20 -14.17
N TYR A 681 -42.53 73.26 -14.89
CA TYR A 681 -41.61 72.11 -15.06
C TYR A 681 -40.81 71.73 -13.81
N GLU A 682 -40.62 72.65 -12.85
CA GLU A 682 -39.89 72.32 -11.62
C GLU A 682 -40.66 71.37 -10.69
N HIS A 683 -42.01 71.43 -10.71
CA HIS A 683 -42.84 70.67 -9.78
C HIS A 683 -42.80 69.16 -10.03
N ASP A 684 -43.02 68.75 -11.29
CA ASP A 684 -42.99 67.33 -11.66
C ASP A 684 -41.58 66.74 -11.55
N LEU A 685 -40.55 67.53 -11.87
CA LEU A 685 -39.15 67.11 -11.70
C LEU A 685 -38.81 66.86 -10.21
N ALA A 686 -39.35 67.67 -9.30
CA ALA A 686 -39.22 67.44 -7.85
C ALA A 686 -39.97 66.19 -7.38
N ALA A 687 -41.17 65.93 -7.91
CA ALA A 687 -41.95 64.73 -7.59
C ALA A 687 -41.23 63.43 -8.02
N VAL A 688 -40.70 63.39 -9.25
CA VAL A 688 -39.95 62.22 -9.76
C VAL A 688 -38.66 61.99 -8.95
N LYS A 689 -37.88 63.05 -8.66
CA LYS A 689 -36.68 62.95 -7.81
C LYS A 689 -37.00 62.39 -6.42
N LYS A 690 -38.11 62.82 -5.81
CA LYS A 690 -38.56 62.33 -4.49
C LYS A 690 -38.94 60.84 -4.52
N HIS A 691 -39.66 60.38 -5.55
CA HIS A 691 -40.02 58.97 -5.69
C HIS A 691 -38.79 58.07 -5.95
N MET A 692 -37.87 58.51 -6.79
CA MET A 692 -36.63 57.78 -7.07
C MET A 692 -35.73 57.68 -5.83
N GLY A 693 -35.58 58.77 -5.07
CA GLY A 693 -34.84 58.77 -3.81
C GLY A 693 -35.41 57.79 -2.78
N ALA A 694 -36.74 57.74 -2.63
CA ALA A 694 -37.40 56.79 -1.74
C ALA A 694 -37.15 55.31 -2.15
N ARG A 695 -37.08 55.02 -3.46
CA ARG A 695 -36.77 53.67 -3.97
C ARG A 695 -35.30 53.28 -3.77
N LEU A 696 -34.37 54.24 -3.82
CA LEU A 696 -32.96 54.00 -3.52
C LEU A 696 -32.78 53.65 -2.03
N ILE A 697 -33.34 54.46 -1.12
CA ILE A 697 -33.26 54.21 0.33
C ILE A 697 -33.84 52.83 0.69
N GLN A 698 -34.99 52.45 0.13
CA GLN A 698 -35.57 51.12 0.35
C GLN A 698 -34.64 49.98 -0.11
N ALA A 699 -33.97 50.15 -1.26
CA ALA A 699 -33.01 49.17 -1.76
C ALA A 699 -31.75 49.09 -0.88
N GLU A 700 -31.23 50.23 -0.40
CA GLU A 700 -30.11 50.32 0.53
C GLU A 700 -30.43 49.59 1.84
N GLU A 701 -31.58 49.87 2.47
CA GLU A 701 -32.03 49.16 3.67
C GLU A 701 -32.16 47.63 3.45
N ASP A 702 -32.68 47.20 2.30
CA ASP A 702 -32.88 45.78 2.01
C ASP A 702 -31.58 45.05 1.63
N TRP A 703 -30.54 45.78 1.23
CA TRP A 703 -29.17 45.27 1.17
C TRP A 703 -28.51 45.22 2.55
N GLU A 704 -28.67 46.23 3.41
CA GLU A 704 -28.19 46.18 4.81
C GLU A 704 -28.79 45.02 5.60
N LYS A 705 -30.10 44.76 5.44
CA LYS A 705 -30.78 43.60 6.03
C LYS A 705 -30.20 42.26 5.53
N LYS A 706 -29.76 42.18 4.27
CA LYS A 706 -29.08 40.99 3.71
C LYS A 706 -27.65 40.84 4.21
N ILE A 707 -26.90 41.94 4.30
CA ILE A 707 -25.51 41.96 4.78
C ILE A 707 -25.47 41.49 6.25
N THR A 708 -26.28 42.12 7.12
CA THR A 708 -26.38 41.72 8.54
C THR A 708 -26.88 40.28 8.73
N ALA A 709 -27.78 39.80 7.87
CA ALA A 709 -28.22 38.39 7.85
C ALA A 709 -27.14 37.40 7.35
N LEU A 710 -26.11 37.87 6.63
CA LEU A 710 -24.94 37.07 6.25
C LEU A 710 -23.84 37.13 7.31
N GLU A 711 -23.59 38.30 7.91
CA GLU A 711 -22.65 38.49 9.03
C GLU A 711 -23.04 37.67 10.26
N THR A 712 -24.34 37.62 10.60
CA THR A 712 -24.85 36.75 11.68
C THR A 712 -24.67 35.27 11.37
N LYS A 713 -24.89 34.83 10.12
CA LYS A 713 -24.60 33.45 9.70
C LYS A 713 -23.11 33.12 9.75
N LEU A 714 -22.25 34.04 9.29
CA LEU A 714 -20.79 33.90 9.30
C LEU A 714 -20.26 33.78 10.74
N THR A 715 -20.67 34.67 11.64
CA THR A 715 -20.27 34.64 13.05
C THR A 715 -20.78 33.38 13.78
N MET A 716 -21.98 32.89 13.46
CA MET A 716 -22.45 31.59 13.96
C MET A 716 -21.60 30.42 13.44
N ALA A 717 -21.22 30.42 12.15
CA ALA A 717 -20.35 29.39 11.57
C ALA A 717 -18.93 29.42 12.16
N GLU A 718 -18.34 30.62 12.31
CA GLU A 718 -17.06 30.78 13.02
C GLU A 718 -17.12 30.25 14.46
N ASN A 719 -18.20 30.52 15.19
CA ASN A 719 -18.31 30.12 16.58
C ASN A 719 -18.50 28.60 16.73
N LYS A 720 -19.16 27.93 15.77
CA LYS A 720 -19.14 26.46 15.66
C LYS A 720 -17.72 25.94 15.43
N LEU A 721 -17.02 26.44 14.42
CA LEU A 721 -15.63 26.05 14.12
C LEU A 721 -14.66 26.33 15.30
N LYS A 722 -14.85 27.41 16.05
CA LYS A 722 -14.08 27.71 17.27
C LYS A 722 -14.33 26.67 18.37
N ASN A 723 -15.59 26.24 18.57
CA ASN A 723 -15.93 25.21 19.56
C ASN A 723 -15.47 23.81 19.13
N GLU A 724 -15.63 23.44 17.86
CA GLU A 724 -15.11 22.18 17.30
C GLU A 724 -13.58 22.10 17.42
N ARG A 725 -12.86 23.18 17.11
CA ARG A 725 -11.42 23.29 17.34
C ARG A 725 -11.02 23.23 18.82
N ARG A 726 -11.89 23.70 19.74
CA ARG A 726 -11.67 23.58 21.19
C ARG A 726 -11.80 22.12 21.63
N ILE A 727 -12.91 21.46 21.30
CA ILE A 727 -13.17 20.04 21.61
C ILE A 727 -12.08 19.15 21.01
N SER A 728 -11.63 19.45 19.79
CA SER A 728 -10.52 18.72 19.14
C SER A 728 -9.20 18.89 19.90
N LYS A 729 -8.88 20.08 20.40
CA LYS A 729 -7.69 20.32 21.23
C LYS A 729 -7.79 19.62 22.59
N GLU A 730 -8.96 19.61 23.21
CA GLU A 730 -9.22 18.92 24.47
C GLU A 730 -8.96 17.41 24.31
N ARG A 731 -9.59 16.76 23.30
CA ARG A 731 -9.34 15.35 22.93
C ARG A 731 -7.87 15.04 22.62
N ILE A 732 -7.18 15.92 21.90
CA ILE A 732 -5.73 15.76 21.63
C ILE A 732 -4.92 15.84 22.93
N SER A 733 -5.28 16.73 23.87
CA SER A 733 -4.59 16.84 25.16
C SER A 733 -4.82 15.62 26.06
N GLU A 734 -6.03 15.05 26.04
CA GLU A 734 -6.37 13.79 26.73
C GLU A 734 -5.59 12.61 26.14
N ALA A 735 -5.53 12.48 24.82
CA ALA A 735 -4.77 11.43 24.14
C ALA A 735 -3.26 11.55 24.40
N LEU A 736 -2.70 12.77 24.43
CA LEU A 736 -1.30 13.01 24.78
C LEU A 736 -0.99 12.72 26.25
N TYR A 737 -1.94 12.96 27.16
CA TYR A 737 -1.82 12.56 28.57
C TYR A 737 -1.84 11.03 28.71
N ALA A 738 -2.82 10.35 28.11
CA ALA A 738 -2.92 8.89 28.09
C ALA A 738 -1.64 8.23 27.51
N LYS A 739 -1.14 8.74 26.37
CA LYS A 739 0.13 8.29 25.78
C LYS A 739 1.30 8.42 26.75
N ARG A 740 1.42 9.54 27.48
CA ARG A 740 2.50 9.73 28.47
C ARG A 740 2.38 8.74 29.63
N THR A 741 1.17 8.48 30.12
CA THR A 741 0.93 7.49 31.20
C THR A 741 1.26 6.06 30.74
N LEU A 742 0.89 5.69 29.51
CA LEU A 742 1.25 4.40 28.93
C LEU A 742 2.77 4.26 28.71
N GLN A 743 3.45 5.31 28.25
CA GLN A 743 4.92 5.33 28.15
C GLN A 743 5.60 5.21 29.52
N GLN A 744 5.00 5.74 30.59
CA GLN A 744 5.50 5.54 31.95
C GLN A 744 5.28 4.10 32.46
N LYS A 745 4.11 3.49 32.21
CA LYS A 745 3.89 2.06 32.50
C LYS A 745 4.87 1.17 31.74
N LEU A 746 5.06 1.41 30.45
CA LEU A 746 6.00 0.65 29.60
C LEU A 746 7.45 0.76 30.09
N HIS A 747 7.92 1.95 30.45
CA HIS A 747 9.28 2.13 30.98
C HIS A 747 9.48 1.49 32.35
N ALA A 748 8.44 1.42 33.19
CA ALA A 748 8.48 0.69 34.45
C ALA A 748 8.54 -0.83 34.22
N ALA A 749 7.76 -1.36 33.27
CA ALA A 749 7.78 -2.77 32.89
C ALA A 749 9.13 -3.19 32.29
N SER A 750 9.70 -2.40 31.38
CA SER A 750 11.06 -2.62 30.81
C SER A 750 12.09 -2.82 31.92
N LYS A 751 12.13 -1.89 32.88
CA LYS A 751 13.05 -1.96 34.04
C LYS A 751 12.83 -3.15 34.95
N LYS A 752 11.59 -3.65 35.05
CA LYS A 752 11.29 -4.85 35.82
C LYS A 752 11.77 -6.11 35.10
N ASN A 753 11.61 -6.17 33.77
CA ASN A 753 12.17 -7.24 32.93
C ASN A 753 13.71 -7.21 32.92
N GLU A 754 14.33 -6.03 32.83
CA GLU A 754 15.78 -5.83 32.96
C GLU A 754 16.30 -6.43 34.28
N LEU A 755 15.65 -6.12 35.41
CA LEU A 755 15.97 -6.69 36.73
C LEU A 755 15.72 -8.20 36.82
N LEU A 756 14.63 -8.70 36.23
CA LEU A 756 14.31 -10.13 36.23
C LEU A 756 15.37 -10.94 35.46
N ASN A 757 15.80 -10.43 34.31
CA ASN A 757 16.87 -11.03 33.50
C ASN A 757 18.21 -10.99 34.24
N GLU A 758 18.55 -9.87 34.88
CA GLU A 758 19.79 -9.73 35.67
C GLU A 758 19.82 -10.73 36.85
N LEU A 759 18.68 -10.98 37.50
CA LEU A 759 18.55 -12.05 38.51
C LEU A 759 18.63 -13.45 37.88
N LEU A 760 18.04 -13.67 36.72
CA LEU A 760 18.02 -14.98 36.07
C LEU A 760 19.41 -15.38 35.54
N ASP A 761 20.21 -14.42 35.08
CA ASP A 761 21.61 -14.65 34.70
C ASP A 761 22.53 -14.80 35.92
N GLN A 762 22.28 -14.06 37.01
CA GLN A 762 22.92 -14.35 38.31
C GLN A 762 22.60 -15.77 38.79
N TYR A 763 21.39 -16.29 38.55
CA TYR A 763 21.04 -17.67 38.89
C TYR A 763 21.86 -18.68 38.07
N LYS A 764 21.91 -18.53 36.74
CA LYS A 764 22.75 -19.37 35.84
C LYS A 764 24.21 -19.41 36.30
N ALA A 765 24.84 -18.24 36.44
CA ALA A 765 26.25 -18.13 36.82
C ALA A 765 26.55 -18.75 38.21
N ASN A 766 25.63 -18.64 39.17
CA ASN A 766 25.78 -19.28 40.47
C ASN A 766 25.65 -20.82 40.40
N ILE A 767 24.89 -21.38 39.46
CA ILE A 767 24.86 -22.84 39.22
C ILE A 767 26.16 -23.30 38.57
N GLU A 768 26.63 -22.61 37.52
CA GLU A 768 27.86 -22.94 36.79
C GLU A 768 29.10 -22.89 37.70
N HIS A 769 29.12 -21.98 38.67
CA HIS A 769 30.17 -21.90 39.69
C HIS A 769 29.93 -22.81 40.92
N GLY A 770 28.89 -23.66 40.91
CA GLY A 770 28.56 -24.60 41.98
C GLY A 770 28.06 -23.97 43.30
N SER A 771 27.72 -22.68 43.28
CA SER A 771 27.34 -21.86 44.43
C SER A 771 25.84 -21.98 44.74
N TRP A 772 25.41 -23.21 45.07
CA TRP A 772 24.01 -23.57 45.30
C TRP A 772 23.30 -22.71 46.36
N THR A 773 24.02 -22.19 47.36
CA THR A 773 23.45 -21.27 48.36
C THR A 773 23.07 -19.92 47.75
N GLN A 774 23.93 -19.33 46.91
CA GLN A 774 23.63 -18.09 46.22
C GLN A 774 22.52 -18.30 45.19
N ALA A 775 22.58 -19.40 44.41
CA ALA A 775 21.52 -19.76 43.46
C ALA A 775 20.15 -19.86 44.17
N TYR A 776 20.09 -20.50 45.34
CA TYR A 776 18.86 -20.57 46.14
C TYR A 776 18.40 -19.19 46.65
N HIS A 777 19.31 -18.31 47.08
CA HIS A 777 18.95 -16.93 47.45
C HIS A 777 18.36 -16.14 46.28
N VAL A 778 18.94 -16.27 45.08
CA VAL A 778 18.45 -15.61 43.86
C VAL A 778 17.07 -16.13 43.45
N VAL A 779 16.81 -17.44 43.53
CA VAL A 779 15.46 -18.02 43.30
C VAL A 779 14.42 -17.45 44.28
N ASN A 780 14.76 -17.30 45.56
CA ASN A 780 13.84 -16.70 46.53
C ASN A 780 13.58 -15.21 46.24
N GLN A 781 14.53 -14.50 45.64
CA GLN A 781 14.36 -13.11 45.21
C GLN A 781 13.47 -13.03 43.95
N LEU A 782 13.71 -13.89 42.95
CA LEU A 782 12.86 -14.05 41.76
C LEU A 782 11.40 -14.37 42.12
N ASN A 783 11.18 -15.37 43.00
CA ASN A 783 9.84 -15.72 43.47
C ASN A 783 9.13 -14.55 44.16
N LYS A 784 9.87 -13.71 44.88
CA LYS A 784 9.30 -12.53 45.55
C LYS A 784 8.93 -11.42 44.55
N GLU A 785 9.77 -11.11 43.58
CA GLU A 785 9.45 -10.11 42.54
C GLU A 785 8.28 -10.57 41.65
N LEU A 786 8.22 -11.87 41.33
CA LEU A 786 7.11 -12.51 40.62
C LEU A 786 5.80 -12.43 41.43
N GLN A 787 5.83 -12.78 42.72
CA GLN A 787 4.64 -12.66 43.57
C GLN A 787 4.17 -11.21 43.71
N GLN A 788 5.10 -10.26 43.83
CA GLN A 788 4.77 -8.84 43.85
C GLN A 788 4.25 -8.35 42.47
N GLU A 789 4.62 -9.00 41.36
CA GLU A 789 4.02 -8.74 40.04
C GLU A 789 2.59 -9.23 39.91
N LEU A 790 2.29 -10.41 40.45
CA LEU A 790 0.93 -10.92 40.53
C LEU A 790 0.06 -9.98 41.38
N GLU A 791 0.55 -9.56 42.55
CA GLU A 791 -0.11 -8.54 43.38
C GLU A 791 -0.26 -7.17 42.69
N ASP A 792 0.67 -6.76 41.82
CA ASP A 792 0.54 -5.55 41.00
C ASP A 792 -0.53 -5.70 39.90
N ARG A 793 -0.56 -6.86 39.24
CA ARG A 793 -1.46 -7.19 38.12
C ARG A 793 -2.90 -7.41 38.58
N ASP A 794 -3.11 -8.13 39.69
CA ASP A 794 -4.41 -8.29 40.33
C ASP A 794 -5.01 -6.92 40.69
N ARG A 795 -4.19 -6.01 41.24
CA ARG A 795 -4.63 -4.64 41.56
C ARG A 795 -4.89 -3.76 40.34
N ASP A 796 -4.34 -4.06 39.16
CA ASP A 796 -4.74 -3.41 37.90
C ASP A 796 -6.04 -4.02 37.34
N LEU A 797 -6.26 -5.33 37.51
CA LEU A 797 -7.54 -5.99 37.18
C LEU A 797 -8.69 -5.49 38.06
N GLU A 798 -8.48 -5.27 39.36
CA GLU A 798 -9.45 -4.62 40.26
C GLU A 798 -9.83 -3.19 39.80
N ARG A 799 -8.88 -2.45 39.20
CA ARG A 799 -9.12 -1.09 38.69
C ARG A 799 -9.95 -1.11 37.41
N GLU A 800 -9.61 -1.96 36.45
CA GLU A 800 -10.34 -2.02 35.17
C GLU A 800 -11.70 -2.72 35.32
N THR A 801 -11.87 -3.70 36.22
CA THR A 801 -13.21 -4.24 36.55
C THR A 801 -14.12 -3.17 37.19
N CYS A 802 -13.59 -2.39 38.14
CA CYS A 802 -14.30 -1.23 38.69
C CYS A 802 -14.64 -0.19 37.60
N ARG A 803 -13.72 0.08 36.67
CA ARG A 803 -13.98 0.98 35.53
C ARG A 803 -15.06 0.45 34.59
N LEU A 804 -15.05 -0.84 34.27
CA LEU A 804 -16.07 -1.50 33.45
C LEU A 804 -17.45 -1.40 34.11
N GLN A 805 -17.55 -1.63 35.43
CA GLN A 805 -18.80 -1.41 36.17
C GLN A 805 -19.29 0.04 36.04
N ASN A 806 -18.42 1.04 36.22
CA ASN A 806 -18.79 2.45 36.07
C ASN A 806 -19.29 2.77 34.64
N ILE A 807 -18.70 2.16 33.61
CA ILE A 807 -19.14 2.31 32.22
C ILE A 807 -20.49 1.63 31.97
N GLN A 808 -20.71 0.43 32.52
CA GLN A 808 -21.99 -0.29 32.44
C GLN A 808 -23.11 0.48 33.15
N GLU A 809 -22.85 1.04 34.33
CA GLU A 809 -23.80 1.90 35.05
C GLU A 809 -24.11 3.20 34.29
N ALA A 810 -23.16 3.78 33.58
CA ALA A 810 -23.38 4.95 32.72
C ALA A 810 -24.21 4.58 31.47
N HIS A 811 -23.91 3.45 30.82
CA HIS A 811 -24.66 2.94 29.68
C HIS A 811 -26.11 2.61 30.04
N ALA A 812 -26.36 2.00 31.21
CA ALA A 812 -27.70 1.72 31.70
C ALA A 812 -28.54 3.01 31.83
N LYS A 813 -27.98 4.06 32.45
CA LYS A 813 -28.62 5.37 32.61
C LYS A 813 -28.93 6.03 31.26
N LEU A 814 -27.98 6.00 30.32
CA LEU A 814 -28.19 6.53 28.96
C LEU A 814 -29.23 5.73 28.16
N SER A 815 -29.36 4.41 28.40
CA SER A 815 -30.41 3.59 27.81
C SER A 815 -31.80 3.94 28.37
N GLU A 816 -31.90 4.21 29.67
CA GLU A 816 -33.14 4.66 30.31
C GLU A 816 -33.56 6.06 29.82
N GLU A 817 -32.61 7.01 29.72
CA GLU A 817 -32.84 8.34 29.13
C GLU A 817 -33.29 8.24 27.65
N LYS A 818 -32.70 7.32 26.87
CA LYS A 818 -33.11 7.06 25.48
C LYS A 818 -34.55 6.56 25.40
N GLU A 819 -34.91 5.55 26.21
CA GLU A 819 -36.26 4.97 26.23
C GLU A 819 -37.30 6.03 26.59
N GLN A 820 -37.03 6.88 27.60
CA GLN A 820 -37.90 8.00 27.97
C GLN A 820 -38.08 9.02 26.82
N LEU A 821 -37.04 9.28 26.02
CA LEU A 821 -37.12 10.17 24.86
C LEU A 821 -37.88 9.55 23.67
N GLU A 822 -37.69 8.26 23.40
CA GLU A 822 -38.44 7.53 22.37
C GLU A 822 -39.94 7.47 22.72
N ASP A 823 -40.27 7.26 23.99
CA ASP A 823 -41.65 7.27 24.50
C ASP A 823 -42.31 8.66 24.40
N LEU A 824 -41.56 9.74 24.66
CA LEU A 824 -42.02 11.12 24.43
C LEU A 824 -42.22 11.43 22.93
N LEU A 825 -41.38 10.90 22.05
CA LEU A 825 -41.55 11.03 20.60
C LEU A 825 -42.77 10.25 20.09
N ALA A 826 -43.00 9.04 20.59
CA ALA A 826 -44.19 8.24 20.26
C ALA A 826 -45.49 8.98 20.65
N ARG A 827 -45.55 9.53 21.88
CA ARG A 827 -46.67 10.36 22.35
C ARG A 827 -46.87 11.60 21.47
N ARG A 828 -45.79 12.29 21.07
CA ARG A 828 -45.85 13.45 20.16
C ARG A 828 -46.36 13.06 18.78
N ASN A 829 -45.94 11.92 18.24
CA ASN A 829 -46.37 11.43 16.93
C ASN A 829 -47.86 11.07 16.94
N SER A 830 -48.36 10.42 17.98
CA SER A 830 -49.81 10.18 18.17
C SER A 830 -50.62 11.47 18.17
N ILE A 831 -50.17 12.52 18.87
CA ILE A 831 -50.81 13.84 18.86
C ILE A 831 -50.82 14.45 17.45
N ILE A 832 -49.71 14.34 16.71
CA ILE A 832 -49.60 14.85 15.34
C ILE A 832 -50.55 14.09 14.41
N THR A 833 -50.66 12.76 14.51
CA THR A 833 -51.59 11.94 13.73
C THR A 833 -53.04 12.38 13.96
N HIS A 834 -53.47 12.51 15.22
CA HIS A 834 -54.84 12.96 15.54
C HIS A 834 -55.12 14.41 15.10
N LEU A 835 -54.10 15.27 15.00
CA LEU A 835 -54.25 16.61 14.43
C LEU A 835 -54.41 16.58 12.90
N PHE A 836 -53.73 15.67 12.20
CA PHE A 836 -53.92 15.44 10.76
C PHE A 836 -55.29 14.83 10.45
N GLU A 837 -55.69 13.75 11.13
CA GLU A 837 -57.03 13.13 11.00
C GLU A 837 -58.14 14.17 11.17
N ARG A 838 -58.00 15.05 12.16
CA ARG A 838 -58.95 16.13 12.45
C ARG A 838 -58.95 17.22 11.37
N LEU A 839 -57.80 17.54 10.78
CA LEU A 839 -57.69 18.53 9.71
C LEU A 839 -58.31 18.01 8.41
N GLU A 840 -58.03 16.75 8.06
CA GLU A 840 -58.65 16.02 6.95
C GLU A 840 -60.18 15.99 7.09
N ASN A 841 -60.69 15.59 8.27
CA ASN A 841 -62.11 15.65 8.60
C ASN A 841 -62.74 17.05 8.42
N THR A 842 -62.01 18.15 8.68
CA THR A 842 -62.53 19.50 8.40
C THR A 842 -62.45 19.89 6.93
N GLN A 843 -61.48 19.36 6.20
CA GLN A 843 -61.30 19.61 4.76
C GLN A 843 -62.34 18.85 3.93
N GLU A 844 -62.68 17.60 4.30
CA GLU A 844 -63.81 16.86 3.75
C GLU A 844 -65.13 17.62 3.95
N ARG A 845 -65.42 18.06 5.19
CA ARG A 845 -66.64 18.84 5.51
C ARG A 845 -66.71 20.15 4.73
N LYS A 846 -65.57 20.81 4.49
CA LYS A 846 -65.48 21.99 3.64
C LYS A 846 -65.81 21.66 2.19
N ALA A 847 -65.23 20.60 1.61
CA ALA A 847 -65.52 20.17 0.24
C ALA A 847 -66.99 19.77 0.05
N VAL A 848 -67.59 19.06 1.02
CA VAL A 848 -69.04 18.76 1.03
C VAL A 848 -69.85 20.05 1.07
N MET A 849 -69.53 21.01 1.94
CA MET A 849 -70.23 22.29 2.03
C MET A 849 -70.12 23.11 0.74
N GLU A 850 -68.93 23.15 0.12
CA GLU A 850 -68.70 23.78 -1.17
C GLU A 850 -69.53 23.12 -2.27
N SER A 851 -69.63 21.78 -2.29
CA SER A 851 -70.48 21.07 -3.26
C SER A 851 -71.99 21.34 -3.07
N VAL A 852 -72.46 21.49 -1.82
CA VAL A 852 -73.85 21.83 -1.52
C VAL A 852 -74.17 23.27 -1.92
N LEU A 853 -73.27 24.22 -1.65
CA LEU A 853 -73.42 25.61 -2.07
C LEU A 853 -73.41 25.76 -3.60
N LEU A 854 -72.53 25.01 -4.29
CA LEU A 854 -72.49 24.99 -5.76
C LEU A 854 -73.81 24.46 -6.33
N ARG A 855 -74.34 23.38 -5.74
CA ARG A 855 -75.62 22.77 -6.14
C ARG A 855 -76.80 23.69 -5.90
N GLN A 856 -76.87 24.34 -4.73
CA GLN A 856 -77.91 25.32 -4.44
C GLN A 856 -77.86 26.50 -5.42
N ALA A 857 -76.66 27.00 -5.75
CA ALA A 857 -76.51 28.06 -6.75
C ALA A 857 -76.97 27.64 -8.15
N THR A 858 -76.76 26.38 -8.57
CA THR A 858 -77.33 25.86 -9.82
C THR A 858 -78.85 25.69 -9.75
N GLU A 859 -79.40 25.19 -8.63
CA GLU A 859 -80.85 25.03 -8.46
C GLU A 859 -81.58 26.40 -8.38
N GLU A 860 -80.94 27.43 -7.82
CA GLU A 860 -81.40 28.84 -7.86
C GLU A 860 -81.31 29.46 -9.26
N MET A 861 -80.28 29.13 -10.06
CA MET A 861 -80.24 29.54 -11.47
C MET A 861 -81.32 28.86 -12.31
N ASP A 862 -81.46 27.53 -12.20
CA ASP A 862 -82.44 26.75 -12.96
C ASP A 862 -83.88 27.17 -12.64
N THR A 863 -84.21 27.39 -11.36
CA THR A 863 -85.54 27.91 -10.98
C THR A 863 -85.77 29.35 -11.47
N SER A 864 -84.74 30.20 -11.51
CA SER A 864 -84.83 31.55 -12.10
C SER A 864 -85.05 31.51 -13.62
N ILE A 865 -84.40 30.58 -14.32
CA ILE A 865 -84.61 30.30 -15.75
C ILE A 865 -86.04 29.75 -15.99
N TYR A 866 -86.53 28.86 -15.14
CA TYR A 866 -87.88 28.31 -15.23
C TYR A 866 -88.95 29.41 -15.03
N MET A 867 -88.79 30.27 -14.03
CA MET A 867 -89.68 31.41 -13.78
C MET A 867 -89.66 32.43 -14.93
N ARG A 868 -88.52 32.64 -15.59
CA ARG A 868 -88.42 33.43 -16.83
C ARG A 868 -89.09 32.76 -18.03
N SER A 869 -89.18 31.43 -18.04
CA SER A 869 -89.80 30.66 -19.11
C SER A 869 -91.34 30.70 -19.01
N ASP A 870 -91.90 30.47 -17.82
CA ASP A 870 -93.35 30.57 -17.58
C ASP A 870 -93.87 32.00 -17.78
N SER A 871 -93.13 33.02 -17.34
CA SER A 871 -93.51 34.42 -17.58
C SER A 871 -93.41 34.84 -19.06
N GLY A 872 -92.71 34.08 -19.90
CA GLY A 872 -92.72 34.23 -21.36
C GLY A 872 -93.92 33.61 -22.07
N LEU A 873 -94.65 32.69 -21.41
CA LEU A 873 -95.81 31.97 -21.98
C LEU A 873 -97.17 32.53 -21.51
N SER A 874 -97.19 33.46 -20.55
CA SER A 874 -98.40 34.10 -20.03
C SER A 874 -98.75 35.43 -20.73
N SER A 875 -98.44 35.54 -22.02
CA SER A 875 -98.80 36.69 -22.87
C SER A 875 -99.39 36.22 -24.20
N GLY A 876 -100.66 35.84 -24.14
CA GLY A 876 -101.52 35.42 -25.26
C GLY A 876 -102.99 35.69 -24.93
#